data_AF-A0A1G3RMS9-F1
#
_entry.id   AF-A0A1G3RMS9-F1
#
_cell.length_a   1.000
_cell.length_b   1.000
_cell.length_c   1.000
_cell.angle_alpha   90.00
_cell.angle_beta   90.00
_cell.angle_gamma   90.00
#
_symmetry.space_group_name_H-M   'P 1'
#
loop_
_entity.id
_entity.type
_entity.pdbx_description
1 polymer ?
#
loop_
_entity_poly.entity_id
_entity_poly.type
_entity_poly.pdbx_seq_one_letter_code
_entity_poly.pdbx_strand_id
1 'polypeptide(L)'
;MKHNPVVATLILATLLLSSCLGPFQRTFTQVDEMGKGVLVLSIQPSPGPGRTLLPSIEDRTPISFNLSGSGPAGSVFTRSSLSSGNHQIPDLLAGIWTIEATGQNSSGAVIAYGQITTEILAGETNSITLVLHAADGTGGFEIFITWPATVVSPNFEVTLAEIPTGANAQSLSVNLLSATSAEVIQYSITTGSHMLRVGLYDDTDFLCAPMESVIVLNGVMTIGTMAILPEHIKRAPSAPIDLQAEALSDTLVRLTWSDTSSTEEYFIIEWQDEGTTIWTELPDQIPPNTSSFDAPAPASGALRHYRIKAVNSFGSSAWSNEVSAMARVAIDPDWFTDLNLRQAVADTGWTWIDEATTFDGTGRNISDLSGIEKLVDLQWLVLSNNQISTISQVSSLVNLQYLHLSDNDIINAGPLSSLVGLQQLVLDNNLISDLAPLAGLTELFQLYISSNGVSNLGPLAGLVKMQNLHLAGNQIDDISALAGLTELQILHLEVNSITDVQALAGLHKLEIIGLAGNSIVSGVSSLVSLTNAIEIDFRDSGNSGIPLSDRATLSAALSGCTIQWPPLPSNYAIGDMGPAGGIVFYENLNHVVDGWRYLEAWTADETGTYQWKTSQSPTPGTTTAIGSGYANTYGAMSGTEYPAAEAVKNASYNGFTDWFLPSKDELNLMYEQRGSIGSLSSDAYWSSSEGGTNDGAWEQFFIDGTQNNHYKDWYNQVRVVRAFRTSSSPLCFIYYHSNTADSGTIPSDTYLYESGETVTISTNSGNLARSGYLFAGWNTQPDGSGTNYTPSSTVTISASLILYARWIIWGDDYTSSNIGTLKYVPAGTFQRDGDLGNLSTISQPFRMSQYEISRAQFLAVMGTDPSSTIYSTGTDDPVQMVNWYHALAFCNKLSLAESLTPVYTVVGINFNTLSFSEIPTSNDASWDAAVADWGANGYRLPSEMEWMWAAIGADIINPGAINTIGYTKLFAGSNGSNNISDYAWYDANSGGTTHPVGSKLANELGLYDISGNIWEWNWDWYDVHPAGSLMDYRGTESNAGAGRAGRGGNWDYDSSICAVAARDRADQYYQNDSIGFRVVRP
;
A
#
# COMPACT_ATOMS: atom_id res chain seq x y z
N MET A 1 21.63 36.84 13.65
CA MET A 1 22.44 37.58 12.66
C MET A 1 21.75 38.92 12.44
N LYS A 2 22.42 40.00 12.91
CA LYS A 2 22.26 41.46 12.70
C LYS A 2 20.91 42.00 12.19
N HIS A 3 20.29 43.07 12.69
CA HIS A 3 20.31 43.88 13.91
C HIS A 3 19.16 44.89 13.71
N ASN A 4 18.35 45.11 14.76
CA ASN A 4 17.42 46.23 15.02
C ASN A 4 18.21 47.57 15.18
N PRO A 5 17.68 48.78 15.49
CA PRO A 5 16.42 49.51 15.21
C PRO A 5 16.60 51.02 14.77
N VAL A 6 15.51 51.68 14.38
CA VAL A 6 15.04 53.09 14.67
C VAL A 6 15.97 54.32 14.50
N VAL A 7 15.50 55.36 13.77
CA VAL A 7 15.23 56.77 14.23
C VAL A 7 14.79 57.66 13.05
N ALA A 8 13.75 58.47 13.31
CA ALA A 8 13.10 59.47 12.46
C ALA A 8 14.01 60.63 11.97
N THR A 9 13.58 61.40 10.96
CA THR A 9 13.32 62.87 11.01
C THR A 9 13.04 63.41 9.59
N LEU A 10 12.01 64.25 9.49
CA LEU A 10 11.72 65.25 8.44
C LEU A 10 12.96 65.88 7.79
N ILE A 11 12.89 66.21 6.50
CA ILE A 11 13.07 67.57 5.94
C ILE A 11 12.75 67.58 4.43
N LEU A 12 11.69 68.32 4.12
CA LEU A 12 11.45 69.24 3.02
C LEU A 12 12.39 69.29 1.79
N ALA A 13 11.70 69.50 0.66
CA ALA A 13 11.99 70.42 -0.44
C ALA A 13 12.60 69.81 -1.72
N THR A 14 11.75 69.68 -2.76
CA THR A 14 11.76 70.48 -4.02
C THR A 14 12.87 70.07 -5.00
N LEU A 15 12.73 70.02 -6.31
CA LEU A 15 11.74 70.32 -7.35
C LEU A 15 12.45 69.82 -8.64
N LEU A 16 11.72 69.54 -9.73
CA LEU A 16 11.95 70.21 -11.03
C LEU A 16 11.30 69.45 -12.19
N LEU A 17 10.48 70.22 -12.90
CA LEU A 17 10.30 70.28 -14.36
C LEU A 17 9.50 69.11 -14.95
N SER A 18 8.51 69.28 -15.83
CA SER A 18 8.02 70.38 -16.71
C SER A 18 7.04 69.64 -17.66
N SER A 19 6.01 70.15 -18.32
CA SER A 19 5.62 71.48 -18.81
C SER A 19 4.32 71.32 -19.62
N CYS A 20 3.68 72.46 -19.90
CA CYS A 20 2.76 72.82 -21.02
C CYS A 20 1.29 72.93 -20.59
N LEU A 21 0.58 74.03 -20.86
CA LEU A 21 0.51 74.89 -22.05
C LEU A 21 0.18 76.33 -21.58
N GLY A 22 0.76 77.44 -22.05
CA GLY A 22 0.64 78.01 -23.41
C GLY A 22 -0.56 78.98 -23.49
N PRO A 23 -0.41 80.27 -23.85
CA PRO A 23 -1.53 81.20 -23.91
C PRO A 23 -2.36 80.94 -25.18
N PHE A 24 -3.65 80.64 -25.05
CA PHE A 24 -4.56 80.59 -26.20
C PHE A 24 -5.30 81.93 -26.34
N GLN A 25 -4.78 82.79 -27.21
CA GLN A 25 -5.64 83.67 -28.00
C GLN A 25 -6.31 82.81 -29.08
N ARG A 26 -7.64 82.67 -29.04
CA ARG A 26 -8.44 82.40 -30.24
C ARG A 26 -9.63 83.35 -30.31
N THR A 27 -9.68 84.02 -31.44
CA THR A 27 -10.72 84.91 -31.93
C THR A 27 -12.04 84.15 -32.07
N PHE A 28 -13.11 84.65 -31.47
CA PHE A 28 -14.47 84.17 -31.73
C PHE A 28 -14.85 84.52 -33.17
N THR A 29 -15.08 83.50 -34.00
CA THR A 29 -15.86 83.65 -35.22
C THR A 29 -17.24 83.06 -34.92
N GLN A 30 -18.23 83.95 -34.89
CA GLN A 30 -19.65 83.65 -34.76
C GLN A 30 -20.11 82.82 -35.96
N VAL A 31 -20.52 81.58 -35.73
CA VAL A 31 -21.38 80.73 -36.59
C VAL A 31 -22.05 79.78 -35.58
N ASP A 32 -23.14 80.23 -34.97
CA ASP A 32 -24.53 79.92 -35.35
C ASP A 32 -24.92 78.45 -35.06
N GLU A 33 -26.04 78.33 -34.35
CA GLU A 33 -26.85 77.12 -34.13
C GLU A 33 -26.13 75.81 -33.68
N MET A 34 -26.24 75.48 -32.38
CA MET A 34 -26.22 74.14 -31.71
C MET A 34 -25.26 74.03 -30.50
N GLY A 35 -25.66 74.61 -29.35
CA GLY A 35 -24.87 74.64 -28.11
C GLY A 35 -25.02 73.44 -27.18
N LYS A 36 -24.72 72.23 -27.65
CA LYS A 36 -24.75 71.01 -26.82
C LYS A 36 -23.41 70.26 -26.83
N GLY A 37 -22.98 69.74 -25.69
CA GLY A 37 -21.80 68.88 -25.51
C GLY A 37 -22.18 67.40 -25.31
N VAL A 38 -21.22 66.49 -25.44
CA VAL A 38 -21.39 65.04 -25.20
C VAL A 38 -20.60 64.64 -23.95
N LEU A 39 -21.22 63.95 -23.00
CA LEU A 39 -20.54 63.37 -21.84
C LEU A 39 -20.28 61.88 -22.07
N VAL A 40 -19.06 61.40 -21.85
CA VAL A 40 -18.72 59.97 -21.81
C VAL A 40 -18.44 59.58 -20.36
N LEU A 41 -19.32 58.78 -19.76
CA LEU A 41 -19.21 58.30 -18.38
C LEU A 41 -18.66 56.86 -18.35
N SER A 42 -17.53 56.65 -17.69
CA SER A 42 -16.99 55.32 -17.38
C SER A 42 -17.23 54.98 -15.91
N ILE A 43 -17.77 53.79 -15.62
CA ILE A 43 -18.02 53.33 -14.24
C ILE A 43 -17.05 52.21 -13.87
N GLN A 44 -16.29 52.37 -12.78
CA GLN A 44 -15.26 51.41 -12.34
C GLN A 44 -15.42 51.07 -10.84
N PRO A 45 -15.23 49.79 -10.42
CA PRO A 45 -15.15 49.40 -9.01
C PRO A 45 -13.79 49.77 -8.40
N SER A 46 -13.77 50.12 -7.10
CA SER A 46 -12.53 50.48 -6.37
C SER A 46 -11.53 49.30 -6.27
N PRO A 47 -10.21 49.50 -6.51
CA PRO A 47 -9.20 48.45 -6.37
C PRO A 47 -8.69 48.36 -4.91
N GLY A 48 -9.33 47.54 -4.08
CA GLY A 48 -8.86 47.16 -2.74
C GLY A 48 -8.81 45.64 -2.55
N PRO A 49 -7.91 45.09 -1.72
CA PRO A 49 -7.78 43.65 -1.54
C PRO A 49 -8.94 43.12 -0.68
N GLY A 50 -9.84 42.32 -1.27
CA GLY A 50 -10.74 41.47 -0.48
C GLY A 50 -12.19 41.27 -0.94
N ARG A 51 -12.70 41.84 -2.04
CA ARG A 51 -14.08 41.52 -2.50
C ARG A 51 -14.20 41.48 -4.03
N THR A 52 -14.41 40.29 -4.58
CA THR A 52 -14.61 40.03 -6.02
C THR A 52 -16.11 40.10 -6.36
N LEU A 53 -16.51 40.99 -7.27
CA LEU A 53 -17.82 40.89 -7.93
C LEU A 53 -17.80 39.66 -8.86
N LEU A 54 -18.44 38.56 -8.46
CA LEU A 54 -18.53 37.36 -9.28
C LEU A 54 -19.49 37.58 -10.47
N PRO A 55 -19.12 37.18 -11.70
CA PRO A 55 -20.01 37.22 -12.86
C PRO A 55 -20.84 35.94 -12.93
N SER A 56 -22.09 35.94 -12.46
CA SER A 56 -23.11 34.96 -12.89
C SER A 56 -24.47 35.21 -12.25
N ILE A 57 -25.31 36.04 -12.87
CA ILE A 57 -26.75 35.77 -12.98
C ILE A 57 -27.19 36.25 -14.38
N GLU A 58 -27.31 35.31 -15.32
CA GLU A 58 -28.20 35.51 -16.47
C GLU A 58 -29.63 35.53 -15.92
N ASP A 59 -30.24 36.71 -15.85
CA ASP A 59 -31.68 36.80 -16.04
C ASP A 59 -32.00 37.93 -17.02
N ARG A 60 -32.34 37.52 -18.24
CA ARG A 60 -32.77 38.40 -19.32
C ARG A 60 -34.23 38.76 -19.10
N THR A 61 -34.50 39.76 -18.27
CA THR A 61 -35.76 40.52 -18.38
C THR A 61 -35.53 41.99 -18.07
N PRO A 62 -35.93 42.92 -18.98
CA PRO A 62 -35.77 44.35 -18.77
C PRO A 62 -36.80 44.83 -17.74
N ILE A 63 -36.35 45.09 -16.52
CA ILE A 63 -37.18 45.74 -15.50
C ILE A 63 -37.15 47.25 -15.78
N SER A 64 -38.33 47.82 -15.97
CA SER A 64 -38.55 49.19 -16.44
C SER A 64 -38.70 50.16 -15.26
N PHE A 65 -38.03 51.31 -15.28
CA PHE A 65 -38.20 52.36 -14.27
C PHE A 65 -38.18 53.78 -14.87
N ASN A 66 -39.06 54.64 -14.34
CA ASN A 66 -39.30 56.04 -14.71
C ASN A 66 -38.42 57.01 -13.89
N LEU A 67 -37.95 58.10 -14.51
CA LEU A 67 -37.33 59.25 -13.83
C LEU A 67 -37.75 60.57 -14.47
N SER A 68 -37.90 61.62 -13.66
CA SER A 68 -38.30 62.99 -14.04
C SER A 68 -37.40 64.05 -13.38
N GLY A 69 -37.00 65.11 -14.11
CA GLY A 69 -36.32 66.30 -13.57
C GLY A 69 -35.86 67.29 -14.65
N SER A 70 -35.96 68.61 -14.40
CA SER A 70 -36.01 69.71 -15.39
C SER A 70 -34.70 70.49 -15.62
N GLY A 71 -34.29 70.63 -16.90
CA GLY A 71 -33.42 71.72 -17.37
C GLY A 71 -34.21 73.00 -17.74
N PRO A 72 -33.60 74.02 -18.37
CA PRO A 72 -34.31 75.20 -18.86
C PRO A 72 -35.49 74.78 -19.75
N ALA A 73 -36.62 75.49 -19.62
CA ALA A 73 -37.93 75.06 -20.12
C ALA A 73 -37.89 74.34 -21.49
N GLY A 74 -38.28 73.06 -21.50
CA GLY A 74 -38.53 72.29 -22.72
C GLY A 74 -37.49 71.23 -23.10
N SER A 75 -36.44 71.00 -22.31
CA SER A 75 -35.46 69.94 -22.58
C SER A 75 -35.78 68.66 -21.79
N VAL A 76 -36.19 67.60 -22.52
CA VAL A 76 -36.39 66.24 -22.01
C VAL A 76 -35.36 65.33 -22.69
N PHE A 77 -34.55 64.63 -21.89
CA PHE A 77 -33.67 63.57 -22.39
C PHE A 77 -34.11 62.24 -21.77
N THR A 78 -34.25 61.21 -22.61
CA THR A 78 -34.75 59.88 -22.24
C THR A 78 -33.63 58.83 -22.30
N ARG A 79 -33.59 58.02 -21.24
CA ARG A 79 -32.53 57.13 -20.71
C ARG A 79 -31.92 56.08 -21.68
N SER A 80 -30.63 55.77 -21.47
CA SER A 80 -29.98 54.48 -21.80
C SER A 80 -29.58 53.75 -20.50
N SER A 81 -29.66 52.42 -20.48
CA SER A 81 -29.25 51.54 -19.37
C SER A 81 -27.75 51.25 -19.45
N LEU A 82 -27.01 51.45 -18.36
CA LEU A 82 -25.54 51.38 -18.37
C LEU A 82 -25.05 50.21 -17.50
N SER A 83 -24.44 49.20 -18.13
CA SER A 83 -23.63 48.17 -17.45
C SER A 83 -22.26 48.75 -17.04
N SER A 84 -21.37 47.99 -16.38
CA SER A 84 -19.96 48.39 -16.32
C SER A 84 -19.41 48.64 -17.73
N GLY A 85 -18.70 49.76 -17.94
CA GLY A 85 -18.23 50.20 -19.27
C GLY A 85 -18.32 51.72 -19.51
N ASN A 86 -18.00 52.14 -20.73
CA ASN A 86 -18.04 53.54 -21.18
C ASN A 86 -19.38 53.87 -21.86
N HIS A 87 -20.00 54.98 -21.48
CA HIS A 87 -21.34 55.34 -21.90
C HIS A 87 -21.43 56.78 -22.37
N GLN A 88 -22.04 57.03 -23.54
CA GLN A 88 -22.15 58.39 -24.10
C GLN A 88 -23.55 58.97 -23.87
N ILE A 89 -23.61 60.16 -23.28
CA ILE A 89 -24.80 60.97 -23.06
C ILE A 89 -24.62 62.26 -23.88
N PRO A 90 -25.13 62.28 -25.13
CA PRO A 90 -25.04 63.47 -25.96
C PRO A 90 -26.05 64.54 -25.53
N ASP A 91 -25.94 65.71 -26.15
CA ASP A 91 -26.96 66.76 -26.09
C ASP A 91 -27.10 67.53 -24.76
N LEU A 92 -26.04 67.57 -23.94
CA LEU A 92 -26.01 68.29 -22.66
C LEU A 92 -25.67 69.78 -22.83
N LEU A 93 -26.32 70.65 -22.06
CA LEU A 93 -25.98 72.07 -22.03
C LEU A 93 -24.62 72.29 -21.36
N ALA A 94 -23.86 73.24 -21.88
CA ALA A 94 -22.59 73.61 -21.27
C ALA A 94 -22.80 74.26 -19.89
N GLY A 95 -21.99 73.87 -18.91
CA GLY A 95 -22.11 74.28 -17.51
C GLY A 95 -21.47 73.29 -16.55
N ILE A 96 -21.48 73.58 -15.24
CA ILE A 96 -21.00 72.66 -14.21
C ILE A 96 -22.13 71.73 -13.80
N TRP A 97 -21.86 70.43 -13.84
CA TRP A 97 -22.80 69.37 -13.49
C TRP A 97 -22.26 68.55 -12.33
N THR A 98 -23.11 68.27 -11.34
CA THR A 98 -22.84 67.30 -10.28
C THR A 98 -23.62 66.02 -10.59
N ILE A 99 -22.93 64.90 -10.62
CA ILE A 99 -23.47 63.57 -10.89
C ILE A 99 -23.28 62.75 -9.62
N GLU A 100 -24.40 62.27 -9.06
CA GLU A 100 -24.42 61.36 -7.92
C GLU A 100 -24.87 59.98 -8.39
N ALA A 101 -24.20 58.92 -7.96
CA ALA A 101 -24.58 57.54 -8.22
C ALA A 101 -24.69 56.75 -6.91
N THR A 102 -25.83 56.11 -6.68
CA THR A 102 -26.04 55.16 -5.58
C THR A 102 -26.33 53.78 -6.14
N GLY A 103 -25.64 52.75 -5.63
CA GLY A 103 -25.95 51.35 -5.88
C GLY A 103 -26.82 50.80 -4.74
N GLN A 104 -27.99 50.25 -5.05
CA GLN A 104 -28.88 49.65 -4.04
C GLN A 104 -29.04 48.14 -4.25
N ASN A 105 -29.21 47.39 -3.17
CA ASN A 105 -29.55 45.96 -3.23
C ASN A 105 -31.06 45.75 -3.51
N SER A 106 -31.49 44.49 -3.62
CA SER A 106 -32.89 44.12 -3.89
C SER A 106 -33.90 44.56 -2.81
N SER A 107 -33.44 44.98 -1.62
CA SER A 107 -34.29 45.54 -0.57
C SER A 107 -34.33 47.08 -0.57
N GLY A 108 -33.67 47.74 -1.54
CA GLY A 108 -33.58 49.20 -1.62
C GLY A 108 -32.53 49.83 -0.69
N ALA A 109 -31.68 49.04 -0.03
CA ALA A 109 -30.62 49.55 0.83
C ALA A 109 -29.41 49.96 -0.01
N VAL A 110 -28.82 51.13 0.26
CA VAL A 110 -27.64 51.64 -0.45
C VAL A 110 -26.41 50.83 -0.04
N ILE A 111 -25.78 50.16 -0.99
CA ILE A 111 -24.61 49.30 -0.82
C ILE A 111 -23.37 49.80 -1.59
N ALA A 112 -23.51 50.86 -2.40
CA ALA A 112 -22.39 51.55 -3.01
C ALA A 112 -22.73 53.03 -3.28
N TYR A 113 -21.74 53.92 -3.25
CA TYR A 113 -21.92 55.35 -3.55
C TYR A 113 -20.72 55.93 -4.32
N GLY A 114 -20.98 56.93 -5.15
CA GLY A 114 -19.96 57.77 -5.77
C GLY A 114 -20.56 59.09 -6.28
N GLN A 115 -19.79 60.16 -6.21
CA GLN A 115 -20.18 61.49 -6.68
C GLN A 115 -19.04 62.16 -7.42
N ILE A 116 -19.35 62.90 -8.49
CA ILE A 116 -18.36 63.69 -9.22
C ILE A 116 -18.99 64.97 -9.77
N THR A 117 -18.23 66.06 -9.73
CA THR A 117 -18.61 67.34 -10.34
C THR A 117 -17.69 67.60 -11.52
N THR A 118 -18.26 67.93 -12.68
CA THR A 118 -17.50 68.19 -13.90
C THR A 118 -18.10 69.34 -14.71
N GLU A 119 -17.27 70.05 -15.47
CA GLU A 119 -17.72 71.06 -16.41
C GLU A 119 -17.96 70.42 -17.79
N ILE A 120 -19.13 70.65 -18.37
CA ILE A 120 -19.46 70.24 -19.73
C ILE A 120 -19.20 71.42 -20.65
N LEU A 121 -18.26 71.26 -21.58
CA LEU A 121 -17.93 72.27 -22.58
C LEU A 121 -18.78 72.06 -23.86
N ALA A 122 -19.25 73.16 -24.46
CA ALA A 122 -20.10 73.13 -25.65
C ALA A 122 -19.33 72.60 -26.88
N GLY A 123 -19.94 71.69 -27.66
CA GLY A 123 -19.34 71.13 -28.88
C GLY A 123 -18.21 70.11 -28.64
N GLU A 124 -17.86 69.82 -27.38
CA GLU A 124 -16.81 68.87 -27.02
C GLU A 124 -17.36 67.55 -26.48
N THR A 125 -16.54 66.50 -26.57
CA THR A 125 -16.77 65.21 -25.90
C THR A 125 -15.99 65.20 -24.59
N ASN A 126 -16.69 65.35 -23.47
CA ASN A 126 -16.14 65.42 -22.12
C ASN A 126 -16.15 64.01 -21.53
N SER A 127 -14.99 63.42 -21.21
CA SER A 127 -14.91 62.05 -20.68
C SER A 127 -14.58 62.06 -19.18
N ILE A 128 -15.39 61.38 -18.37
CA ILE A 128 -15.20 61.26 -16.92
C ILE A 128 -15.28 59.80 -16.47
N THR A 129 -14.57 59.47 -15.39
CA THR A 129 -14.65 58.17 -14.72
C THR A 129 -15.21 58.36 -13.32
N LEU A 130 -16.29 57.65 -12.99
CA LEU A 130 -16.89 57.62 -11.66
C LEU A 130 -16.53 56.30 -10.97
N VAL A 131 -15.89 56.39 -9.81
CA VAL A 131 -15.50 55.23 -8.99
C VAL A 131 -16.55 55.01 -7.91
N LEU A 132 -17.03 53.77 -7.77
CA LEU A 132 -17.99 53.40 -6.72
C LEU A 132 -17.27 52.70 -5.56
N HIS A 133 -17.53 53.17 -4.34
CA HIS A 133 -17.04 52.56 -3.11
C HIS A 133 -18.11 51.62 -2.54
N ALA A 134 -17.76 50.36 -2.30
CA ALA A 134 -18.70 49.31 -1.84
C ALA A 134 -18.80 49.26 -0.31
N ALA A 135 -20.03 49.05 0.19
CA ALA A 135 -20.33 48.62 1.55
C ALA A 135 -20.65 47.11 1.58
N ASP A 136 -20.70 46.51 2.78
CA ASP A 136 -20.81 45.07 2.96
C ASP A 136 -22.15 44.48 2.43
N GLY A 137 -22.07 43.51 1.51
CA GLY A 137 -23.22 42.74 1.02
C GLY A 137 -22.93 41.89 -0.23
N THR A 138 -23.79 40.92 -0.52
CA THR A 138 -23.80 40.16 -1.79
C THR A 138 -25.17 40.27 -2.48
N GLY A 139 -25.20 40.59 -3.77
CA GLY A 139 -26.44 40.73 -4.56
C GLY A 139 -26.28 41.60 -5.81
N GLY A 140 -27.18 41.44 -6.80
CA GLY A 140 -27.27 42.36 -7.94
C GLY A 140 -27.70 43.76 -7.49
N PHE A 141 -27.17 44.81 -8.15
CA PHE A 141 -27.41 46.19 -7.74
C PHE A 141 -27.93 47.07 -8.88
N GLU A 142 -28.78 48.03 -8.55
CA GLU A 142 -29.27 49.08 -9.46
C GLU A 142 -28.59 50.42 -9.17
N ILE A 143 -28.17 51.13 -10.22
CA ILE A 143 -27.54 52.45 -10.10
C ILE A 143 -28.59 53.55 -10.32
N PHE A 144 -28.78 54.41 -9.31
CA PHE A 144 -29.59 55.61 -9.41
C PHE A 144 -28.71 56.83 -9.59
N ILE A 145 -28.99 57.60 -10.64
CA ILE A 145 -28.35 58.89 -10.88
C ILE A 145 -29.36 59.98 -10.53
N THR A 146 -29.06 60.75 -9.48
CA THR A 146 -29.86 61.89 -9.03
C THR A 146 -29.19 63.20 -9.43
N TRP A 147 -30.02 64.15 -9.86
CA TRP A 147 -29.59 65.51 -10.23
C TRP A 147 -30.27 66.47 -9.24
N PRO A 148 -29.59 67.53 -8.77
CA PRO A 148 -30.20 68.46 -7.84
C PRO A 148 -31.42 69.14 -8.48
N ALA A 149 -32.56 69.05 -7.80
CA ALA A 149 -33.77 69.78 -8.16
C ALA A 149 -33.60 71.25 -7.74
N THR A 150 -33.78 72.17 -8.68
CA THR A 150 -33.90 73.62 -8.46
C THR A 150 -32.67 74.31 -7.86
N VAL A 151 -31.84 74.92 -8.72
CA VAL A 151 -31.07 76.10 -8.32
C VAL A 151 -32.03 77.29 -8.39
N VAL A 152 -32.52 77.69 -7.23
CA VAL A 152 -33.22 78.97 -7.06
C VAL A 152 -32.22 80.06 -7.41
N SER A 153 -32.57 80.93 -8.36
CA SER A 153 -31.68 82.00 -8.81
C SER A 153 -31.57 83.04 -7.68
N PRO A 154 -30.39 83.32 -7.10
CA PRO A 154 -30.25 84.37 -6.11
C PRO A 154 -30.57 85.72 -6.76
N ASN A 155 -31.35 86.55 -6.07
CA ASN A 155 -31.57 87.94 -6.49
C ASN A 155 -30.39 88.79 -6.01
N PHE A 156 -29.80 89.57 -6.92
CA PHE A 156 -28.71 90.50 -6.62
C PHE A 156 -29.29 91.91 -6.43
N GLU A 157 -29.00 92.55 -5.30
CA GLU A 157 -29.29 93.98 -5.11
C GLU A 157 -27.98 94.75 -4.97
N VAL A 158 -27.70 95.65 -5.93
CA VAL A 158 -26.51 96.51 -5.93
C VAL A 158 -26.91 97.91 -5.51
N THR A 159 -26.31 98.41 -4.42
CA THR A 159 -26.60 99.77 -3.92
C THR A 159 -25.31 100.58 -3.74
N LEU A 160 -25.37 101.86 -4.08
CA LEU A 160 -24.31 102.82 -3.76
C LEU A 160 -24.50 103.26 -2.31
N ALA A 161 -23.59 102.86 -1.43
CA ALA A 161 -23.59 103.35 -0.06
C ALA A 161 -22.98 104.76 -0.05
N GLU A 162 -23.81 105.76 0.23
CA GLU A 162 -23.51 107.20 0.36
C GLU A 162 -23.49 108.02 -0.95
N ILE A 163 -24.68 108.49 -1.36
CA ILE A 163 -24.81 109.64 -2.28
C ILE A 163 -24.98 110.90 -1.40
N PRO A 164 -24.13 111.94 -1.50
CA PRO A 164 -24.38 113.21 -0.84
C PRO A 164 -25.74 113.78 -1.29
N THR A 165 -26.54 114.22 -0.33
CA THR A 165 -27.92 114.68 -0.53
C THR A 165 -28.03 115.75 -1.63
N GLY A 166 -28.70 115.43 -2.75
CA GLY A 166 -29.09 116.43 -3.76
C GLY A 166 -29.03 116.04 -5.24
N ALA A 167 -28.67 114.81 -5.63
CA ALA A 167 -28.68 114.37 -7.04
C ALA A 167 -29.69 113.23 -7.27
N ASN A 168 -30.56 113.40 -8.26
CA ASN A 168 -31.58 112.43 -8.64
C ASN A 168 -30.98 111.09 -9.09
N ALA A 169 -31.69 110.01 -8.77
CA ALA A 169 -31.37 108.62 -9.07
C ALA A 169 -30.84 108.43 -10.51
N GLN A 170 -29.66 107.82 -10.62
CA GLN A 170 -29.12 107.31 -11.86
C GLN A 170 -29.07 105.79 -11.79
N SER A 171 -29.55 105.15 -12.87
CA SER A 171 -29.69 103.70 -13.00
C SER A 171 -28.32 103.03 -13.17
N LEU A 172 -28.01 102.04 -12.34
CA LEU A 172 -26.88 101.14 -12.53
C LEU A 172 -27.36 99.92 -13.35
N SER A 173 -26.72 99.64 -14.48
CA SER A 173 -26.99 98.43 -15.26
C SER A 173 -25.86 97.43 -15.08
N VAL A 174 -26.20 96.21 -14.64
CA VAL A 174 -25.24 95.12 -14.40
C VAL A 174 -25.61 93.94 -15.30
N ASN A 175 -24.63 93.37 -16.00
CA ASN A 175 -24.75 92.09 -16.69
C ASN A 175 -24.32 90.99 -15.72
N LEU A 176 -25.13 89.96 -15.56
CA LEU A 176 -24.71 88.74 -14.89
C LEU A 176 -23.84 87.94 -15.85
N LEU A 177 -22.60 87.69 -15.47
CA LEU A 177 -21.66 86.88 -16.25
C LEU A 177 -21.75 85.39 -15.83
N SER A 178 -22.12 85.11 -14.57
CA SER A 178 -22.43 83.76 -14.06
C SER A 178 -23.28 83.84 -12.77
N ALA A 179 -23.56 82.68 -12.14
CA ALA A 179 -24.19 82.60 -10.80
C ALA A 179 -23.33 83.19 -9.66
N THR A 180 -22.06 83.52 -9.92
CA THR A 180 -21.09 84.03 -8.92
C THR A 180 -20.30 85.25 -9.41
N SER A 181 -20.64 85.84 -10.56
CA SER A 181 -19.99 87.06 -11.07
C SER A 181 -20.93 87.97 -11.85
N ALA A 182 -20.73 89.27 -11.72
CA ALA A 182 -21.49 90.30 -12.42
C ALA A 182 -20.57 91.42 -12.91
N GLU A 183 -20.86 91.98 -14.08
CA GLU A 183 -20.14 93.08 -14.73
C GLU A 183 -21.03 94.33 -14.81
N VAL A 184 -20.53 95.48 -14.36
CA VAL A 184 -21.25 96.75 -14.45
C VAL A 184 -20.99 97.38 -15.82
N ILE A 185 -22.05 97.60 -16.62
CA ILE A 185 -21.91 97.85 -18.06
C ILE A 185 -21.95 99.35 -18.41
N GLN A 186 -22.51 100.23 -17.55
CA GLN A 186 -22.52 101.67 -17.82
C GLN A 186 -22.81 102.52 -16.57
N TYR A 187 -22.13 103.68 -16.45
CA TYR A 187 -22.47 104.72 -15.47
C TYR A 187 -22.09 106.14 -15.96
N SER A 188 -22.69 107.18 -15.39
CA SER A 188 -22.34 108.61 -15.60
C SER A 188 -22.15 109.34 -14.25
N ILE A 189 -21.06 109.03 -13.54
CA ILE A 189 -20.74 109.57 -12.20
C ILE A 189 -19.62 110.60 -12.36
N THR A 190 -19.65 111.67 -11.56
CA THR A 190 -18.57 112.66 -11.46
C THR A 190 -17.29 112.06 -10.88
N THR A 191 -16.13 112.49 -11.36
CA THR A 191 -14.79 112.04 -10.91
C THR A 191 -14.62 112.11 -9.38
N GLY A 192 -14.27 111.00 -8.72
CA GLY A 192 -14.16 110.89 -7.25
C GLY A 192 -13.87 109.47 -6.74
N SER A 193 -13.61 109.32 -5.42
CA SER A 193 -13.53 108.00 -4.76
C SER A 193 -14.91 107.59 -4.25
N HIS A 194 -15.32 106.35 -4.53
CA HIS A 194 -16.63 105.81 -4.13
C HIS A 194 -16.46 104.42 -3.49
N MET A 195 -17.40 104.05 -2.61
CA MET A 195 -17.49 102.71 -2.03
C MET A 195 -18.65 101.97 -2.67
N LEU A 196 -18.39 100.78 -3.21
CA LEU A 196 -19.45 99.91 -3.74
C LEU A 196 -19.79 98.83 -2.71
N ARG A 197 -21.09 98.61 -2.47
CA ARG A 197 -21.61 97.48 -1.67
C ARG A 197 -22.45 96.59 -2.56
N VAL A 198 -22.17 95.28 -2.52
CA VAL A 198 -22.99 94.25 -3.17
C VAL A 198 -23.52 93.34 -2.06
N GLY A 199 -24.85 93.32 -1.86
CA GLY A 199 -25.50 92.43 -0.91
C GLY A 199 -26.08 91.20 -1.61
N LEU A 200 -25.80 90.00 -1.10
CA LEU A 200 -26.44 88.76 -1.52
C LEU A 200 -27.60 88.43 -0.56
N TYR A 201 -28.77 88.10 -1.10
CA TYR A 201 -29.95 87.75 -0.33
C TYR A 201 -30.62 86.47 -0.86
N ASP A 202 -31.23 85.69 0.02
CA ASP A 202 -32.22 84.67 -0.32
C ASP A 202 -33.59 85.07 0.22
N ASP A 203 -34.52 85.37 -0.69
CA ASP A 203 -35.88 85.92 -0.54
C ASP A 203 -36.09 87.11 0.43
N THR A 204 -35.57 87.08 1.66
CA THR A 204 -35.46 88.22 2.60
C THR A 204 -34.25 88.19 3.55
N ASP A 205 -33.44 87.11 3.59
CA ASP A 205 -32.31 86.96 4.51
C ASP A 205 -30.97 87.35 3.86
N PHE A 206 -30.15 88.12 4.60
CA PHE A 206 -28.84 88.60 4.16
C PHE A 206 -27.78 87.50 4.24
N LEU A 207 -27.24 87.08 3.09
CA LEU A 207 -26.25 86.00 2.98
C LEU A 207 -24.81 86.51 3.14
N CYS A 208 -24.42 87.62 2.50
CA CYS A 208 -23.16 88.34 2.76
C CYS A 208 -23.12 89.75 2.07
N ALA A 209 -22.17 90.62 2.45
CA ALA A 209 -21.78 91.80 1.65
C ALA A 209 -20.27 92.04 1.65
N PRO A 210 -19.55 91.69 0.58
CA PRO A 210 -18.20 92.23 0.37
C PRO A 210 -18.26 93.75 0.08
N MET A 211 -17.30 94.49 0.62
CA MET A 211 -17.09 95.92 0.36
C MET A 211 -15.78 96.09 -0.40
N GLU A 212 -15.80 96.74 -1.56
CA GLU A 212 -14.59 97.06 -2.33
C GLU A 212 -14.53 98.57 -2.61
N SER A 213 -13.33 99.15 -2.48
CA SER A 213 -13.08 100.57 -2.75
C SER A 213 -12.74 100.77 -4.21
N VAL A 214 -13.38 101.74 -4.86
CA VAL A 214 -13.16 102.00 -6.30
C VAL A 214 -12.90 103.48 -6.54
N ILE A 215 -11.86 103.78 -7.32
CA ILE A 215 -11.47 105.15 -7.69
C ILE A 215 -11.89 105.40 -9.14
N VAL A 216 -12.64 106.48 -9.38
CA VAL A 216 -13.08 106.90 -10.72
C VAL A 216 -12.26 108.09 -11.22
N LEU A 217 -11.53 107.93 -12.33
CA LEU A 217 -10.76 108.99 -12.99
C LEU A 217 -11.31 109.26 -14.40
N ASN A 218 -11.63 110.53 -14.71
CA ASN A 218 -12.04 111.02 -16.05
C ASN A 218 -13.15 110.22 -16.76
N GLY A 219 -14.17 109.79 -16.03
CA GLY A 219 -15.43 109.29 -16.62
C GLY A 219 -15.34 107.94 -17.36
N VAL A 220 -14.23 107.21 -17.23
CA VAL A 220 -14.11 105.81 -17.71
C VAL A 220 -13.47 104.98 -16.60
N MET A 221 -14.20 103.99 -16.08
CA MET A 221 -13.63 102.95 -15.21
C MET A 221 -13.18 101.78 -16.10
N THR A 222 -12.06 101.17 -15.75
CA THR A 222 -11.66 99.87 -16.31
C THR A 222 -11.07 99.06 -15.17
N ILE A 223 -11.89 98.32 -14.41
CA ILE A 223 -11.40 97.38 -13.39
C ILE A 223 -12.33 96.15 -13.27
N GLY A 224 -11.71 94.97 -13.41
CA GLY A 224 -11.79 93.79 -12.53
C GLY A 224 -13.12 93.09 -12.26
N THR A 225 -13.21 91.82 -12.66
CA THR A 225 -14.18 90.85 -12.15
C THR A 225 -14.08 90.70 -10.62
N MET A 226 -15.17 90.90 -9.88
CA MET A 226 -15.31 90.44 -8.49
C MET A 226 -15.75 88.97 -8.50
N ALA A 227 -14.97 88.08 -7.86
CA ALA A 227 -15.35 86.69 -7.63
C ALA A 227 -15.89 86.53 -6.21
N ILE A 228 -17.12 86.00 -6.07
CA ILE A 228 -17.64 85.59 -4.77
C ILE A 228 -17.14 84.17 -4.50
N LEU A 229 -16.14 84.04 -3.63
CA LEU A 229 -15.56 82.75 -3.27
C LEU A 229 -16.47 81.97 -2.29
N PRO A 230 -16.57 80.63 -2.39
CA PRO A 230 -17.44 79.79 -1.56
C PRO A 230 -17.23 79.97 -0.04
N GLU A 231 -16.03 80.32 0.40
CA GLU A 231 -15.73 80.56 1.82
C GLU A 231 -16.49 81.74 2.46
N HIS A 232 -17.15 82.59 1.66
CA HIS A 232 -17.93 83.72 2.15
C HIS A 232 -19.41 83.40 2.44
N ILE A 233 -19.85 82.15 2.27
CA ILE A 233 -21.23 81.70 2.57
C ILE A 233 -21.25 81.04 3.96
N LYS A 234 -21.84 81.70 4.97
CA LYS A 234 -21.88 81.20 6.35
C LYS A 234 -23.15 80.37 6.62
N ARG A 235 -22.99 79.05 6.84
CA ARG A 235 -24.06 78.06 7.17
C ARG A 235 -23.61 77.11 8.28
N ALA A 236 -24.55 76.33 8.84
CA ALA A 236 -24.23 75.26 9.78
C ALA A 236 -23.32 74.19 9.13
N PRO A 237 -22.43 73.52 9.89
CA PRO A 237 -21.48 72.55 9.35
C PRO A 237 -22.15 71.30 8.75
N SER A 238 -21.42 70.58 7.89
CA SER A 238 -21.80 69.23 7.44
C SER A 238 -21.61 68.21 8.58
N ALA A 239 -22.42 67.15 8.60
CA ALA A 239 -22.29 66.12 9.63
C ALA A 239 -21.01 65.28 9.42
N PRO A 240 -20.30 64.91 10.50
CA PRO A 240 -19.25 63.90 10.41
C PRO A 240 -19.82 62.57 9.89
N ILE A 241 -19.02 61.85 9.11
CA ILE A 241 -19.39 60.54 8.57
C ILE A 241 -18.39 59.48 9.04
N ASP A 242 -18.72 58.20 8.84
CA ASP A 242 -17.86 57.05 9.17
C ASP A 242 -17.42 57.02 10.64
N LEU A 243 -18.31 57.35 11.58
CA LEU A 243 -18.01 57.19 13.00
C LEU A 243 -17.73 55.71 13.28
N GLN A 244 -16.66 55.41 13.99
CA GLN A 244 -16.27 54.08 14.49
C GLN A 244 -15.90 54.17 15.97
N ALA A 245 -16.02 53.06 16.69
CA ALA A 245 -15.64 52.96 18.10
C ALA A 245 -14.79 51.69 18.35
N GLU A 246 -13.67 51.85 19.03
CA GLU A 246 -12.72 50.79 19.39
C GLU A 246 -12.43 50.85 20.90
N ALA A 247 -12.66 49.77 21.64
CA ALA A 247 -12.34 49.73 23.06
C ALA A 247 -10.83 49.57 23.26
N LEU A 248 -10.20 50.53 23.96
CA LEU A 248 -8.76 50.49 24.24
C LEU A 248 -8.44 49.81 25.58
N SER A 249 -9.29 50.03 26.60
CA SER A 249 -9.15 49.51 27.96
C SER A 249 -10.51 49.37 28.66
N ASP A 250 -10.51 49.08 29.96
CA ASP A 250 -11.66 49.19 30.87
C ASP A 250 -12.11 50.64 31.14
N THR A 251 -11.33 51.61 30.67
CA THR A 251 -11.45 53.03 31.03
C THR A 251 -11.54 53.94 29.80
N LEU A 252 -11.13 53.49 28.61
CA LEU A 252 -11.11 54.28 27.38
C LEU A 252 -11.68 53.54 26.16
N VAL A 253 -12.41 54.28 25.33
CA VAL A 253 -12.88 53.90 23.99
C VAL A 253 -12.41 54.97 22.99
N ARG A 254 -11.73 54.56 21.93
CA ARG A 254 -11.34 55.43 20.83
C ARG A 254 -12.47 55.56 19.83
N LEU A 255 -12.86 56.80 19.57
CA LEU A 255 -13.81 57.16 18.53
C LEU A 255 -13.04 57.77 17.35
N THR A 256 -13.34 57.35 16.13
CA THR A 256 -12.75 57.91 14.90
C THR A 256 -13.85 58.26 13.90
N TRP A 257 -13.68 59.32 13.12
CA TRP A 257 -14.64 59.76 12.11
C TRP A 257 -13.98 60.54 10.98
N SER A 258 -14.67 60.66 9.86
CA SER A 258 -14.31 61.51 8.72
C SER A 258 -14.91 62.90 8.91
N ASP A 259 -14.05 63.92 8.97
CA ASP A 259 -14.49 65.32 8.93
C ASP A 259 -14.83 65.73 7.50
N THR A 260 -16.08 66.18 7.30
CA THR A 260 -16.62 66.60 6.00
C THR A 260 -16.88 68.11 5.94
N SER A 261 -16.62 68.83 7.03
CA SER A 261 -16.78 70.28 7.08
C SER A 261 -15.40 70.96 7.15
N SER A 262 -15.37 72.23 6.77
CA SER A 262 -14.23 73.13 6.95
C SER A 262 -14.64 74.42 7.67
N THR A 263 -15.83 74.39 8.29
CA THR A 263 -16.54 75.54 8.84
C THR A 263 -17.01 75.32 10.27
N GLU A 264 -16.74 74.15 10.82
CA GLU A 264 -16.95 73.77 12.20
C GLU A 264 -15.98 74.52 13.12
N GLU A 265 -16.48 74.94 14.28
CA GLU A 265 -15.66 75.52 15.34
C GLU A 265 -15.29 74.45 16.38
N TYR A 266 -16.10 73.39 16.52
CA TYR A 266 -15.87 72.23 17.39
C TYR A 266 -16.85 71.07 17.05
N PHE A 267 -16.62 69.89 17.63
CA PHE A 267 -17.55 68.76 17.63
C PHE A 267 -18.12 68.50 19.03
N ILE A 268 -19.32 67.92 19.05
CA ILE A 268 -19.99 67.41 20.26
C ILE A 268 -20.20 65.91 20.11
N ILE A 269 -19.83 65.14 21.13
CA ILE A 269 -20.10 63.71 21.24
C ILE A 269 -21.12 63.48 22.36
N GLU A 270 -22.13 62.66 22.08
CA GLU A 270 -23.02 62.11 23.09
C GLU A 270 -22.82 60.59 23.20
N TRP A 271 -23.08 60.07 24.40
CA TRP A 271 -23.07 58.64 24.68
C TRP A 271 -24.30 58.17 25.46
N GLN A 272 -24.57 56.87 25.39
CA GLN A 272 -25.68 56.23 26.08
C GLN A 272 -25.31 54.79 26.48
N ASP A 273 -25.42 54.43 27.75
CA ASP A 273 -25.23 53.05 28.20
C ASP A 273 -26.38 52.15 27.74
N GLU A 274 -26.07 50.90 27.40
CA GLU A 274 -27.05 49.89 27.01
C GLU A 274 -28.18 49.77 28.04
N GLY A 275 -29.44 49.78 27.58
CA GLY A 275 -30.63 49.72 28.44
C GLY A 275 -31.09 51.04 29.05
N THR A 276 -30.36 52.15 28.84
CA THR A 276 -30.84 53.50 29.18
C THR A 276 -31.58 54.14 28.00
N THR A 277 -32.21 55.31 28.16
CA THR A 277 -32.89 56.05 27.07
C THR A 277 -32.41 57.50 26.91
N ILE A 278 -31.42 57.92 27.70
CA ILE A 278 -30.98 59.32 27.77
C ILE A 278 -29.56 59.40 27.23
N TRP A 279 -29.38 60.22 26.20
CA TRP A 279 -28.07 60.59 25.67
C TRP A 279 -27.43 61.64 26.57
N THR A 280 -26.16 61.42 26.92
CA THR A 280 -25.38 62.31 27.76
C THR A 280 -24.22 62.89 26.95
N GLU A 281 -24.09 64.21 26.94
CA GLU A 281 -23.01 64.91 26.26
C GLU A 281 -21.67 64.75 27.00
N LEU A 282 -20.56 64.53 26.28
CA LEU A 282 -19.23 64.62 26.86
C LEU A 282 -18.90 66.07 27.23
N PRO A 283 -18.24 66.33 28.37
CA PRO A 283 -18.04 67.69 28.88
C PRO A 283 -17.08 68.55 28.04
N ASP A 284 -16.26 67.96 27.17
CA ASP A 284 -15.25 68.66 26.38
C ASP A 284 -15.70 68.88 24.93
N GLN A 285 -15.68 70.14 24.49
CA GLN A 285 -15.83 70.49 23.08
C GLN A 285 -14.58 70.06 22.33
N ILE A 286 -14.75 69.21 21.30
CA ILE A 286 -13.63 68.66 20.55
C ILE A 286 -13.20 69.68 19.50
N PRO A 287 -11.91 70.03 19.38
CA PRO A 287 -11.44 71.04 18.43
C PRO A 287 -11.85 70.75 16.97
N PRO A 288 -11.95 71.78 16.12
CA PRO A 288 -12.29 71.61 14.71
C PRO A 288 -11.18 70.87 13.96
N ASN A 289 -11.49 70.25 12.81
CA ASN A 289 -10.56 69.40 12.04
C ASN A 289 -10.02 68.16 12.79
N THR A 290 -10.63 67.78 13.93
CA THR A 290 -10.29 66.55 14.65
C THR A 290 -11.01 65.36 14.01
N SER A 291 -10.32 64.22 13.91
CA SER A 291 -10.87 62.96 13.36
C SER A 291 -10.79 61.77 14.32
N SER A 292 -10.32 61.98 15.57
CA SER A 292 -10.25 60.95 16.60
C SER A 292 -10.35 61.51 18.02
N PHE A 293 -10.98 60.78 18.95
CA PHE A 293 -11.09 61.15 20.36
C PHE A 293 -11.17 59.91 21.27
N ASP A 294 -10.43 59.91 22.38
CA ASP A 294 -10.46 58.84 23.39
C ASP A 294 -11.48 59.21 24.49
N ALA A 295 -12.67 58.62 24.44
CA ALA A 295 -13.76 58.84 25.37
C ALA A 295 -13.71 57.90 26.58
N PRO A 296 -14.30 58.28 27.74
CA PRO A 296 -14.46 57.38 28.87
C PRO A 296 -15.29 56.15 28.50
N ALA A 297 -14.76 54.97 28.81
CA ALA A 297 -15.47 53.71 28.65
C ALA A 297 -16.63 53.58 29.65
N PRO A 298 -17.63 52.71 29.37
CA PRO A 298 -18.60 52.30 30.38
C PRO A 298 -17.95 51.42 31.46
N ALA A 299 -18.73 50.98 32.46
CA ALA A 299 -18.25 50.01 33.44
C ALA A 299 -17.70 48.76 32.71
N SER A 300 -16.66 48.14 33.27
CA SER A 300 -16.01 46.94 32.71
C SER A 300 -17.05 45.89 32.25
N GLY A 301 -16.99 45.50 30.98
CA GLY A 301 -17.91 44.55 30.36
C GLY A 301 -19.30 45.09 29.98
N ALA A 302 -19.58 46.39 30.18
CA ALA A 302 -20.83 47.02 29.73
C ALA A 302 -20.69 47.63 28.33
N LEU A 303 -21.81 47.70 27.59
CA LEU A 303 -21.90 48.24 26.24
C LEU A 303 -22.37 49.71 26.28
N ARG A 304 -21.75 50.57 25.46
CA ARG A 304 -22.10 52.00 25.33
C ARG A 304 -22.18 52.41 23.86
N HIS A 305 -23.20 53.20 23.54
CA HIS A 305 -23.45 53.80 22.23
C HIS A 305 -22.91 55.23 22.17
N TYR A 306 -22.49 55.68 20.99
CA TYR A 306 -21.89 56.98 20.71
C TYR A 306 -22.41 57.58 19.41
N ARG A 307 -22.51 58.91 19.36
CA ARG A 307 -22.77 59.70 18.15
C ARG A 307 -22.09 61.06 18.21
N ILE A 308 -21.76 61.64 17.05
CA ILE A 308 -21.04 62.92 16.95
C ILE A 308 -21.74 63.90 16.00
N LYS A 309 -21.65 65.21 16.29
CA LYS A 309 -22.07 66.30 15.38
C LYS A 309 -21.06 67.45 15.37
N ALA A 310 -21.00 68.18 14.27
CA ALA A 310 -20.17 69.38 14.11
C ALA A 310 -20.97 70.65 14.43
N VAL A 311 -20.34 71.66 15.03
CA VAL A 311 -21.02 72.89 15.48
C VAL A 311 -20.19 74.12 15.15
N ASN A 312 -20.86 75.21 14.76
CA ASN A 312 -20.28 76.55 14.67
C ASN A 312 -21.26 77.61 15.20
N SER A 313 -20.87 78.89 15.12
CA SER A 313 -21.71 80.02 15.54
C SER A 313 -23.03 80.18 14.76
N PHE A 314 -23.26 79.44 13.68
CA PHE A 314 -24.49 79.46 12.86
C PHE A 314 -25.42 78.27 13.10
N GLY A 315 -24.97 77.22 13.79
CA GLY A 315 -25.80 76.05 14.12
C GLY A 315 -25.00 74.76 14.22
N SER A 316 -25.72 73.65 14.42
CA SER A 316 -25.15 72.30 14.44
C SER A 316 -25.53 71.51 13.19
N SER A 317 -24.66 70.59 12.78
CA SER A 317 -24.99 69.57 11.78
C SER A 317 -26.04 68.58 12.29
N ALA A 318 -26.52 67.68 11.42
CA ALA A 318 -27.13 66.43 11.85
C ALA A 318 -26.11 65.56 12.61
N TRP A 319 -26.59 64.56 13.35
CA TRP A 319 -25.74 63.54 13.96
C TRP A 319 -25.15 62.60 12.90
N SER A 320 -23.97 62.06 13.18
CA SER A 320 -23.36 60.93 12.47
C SER A 320 -24.20 59.65 12.57
N ASN A 321 -23.71 58.56 11.97
CA ASN A 321 -24.14 57.22 12.36
C ASN A 321 -23.86 56.97 13.86
N GLU A 322 -24.69 56.13 14.47
CA GLU A 322 -24.47 55.64 15.84
C GLU A 322 -23.53 54.43 15.80
N VAL A 323 -22.65 54.33 16.80
CA VAL A 323 -21.76 53.17 17.00
C VAL A 323 -21.75 52.74 18.45
N SER A 324 -21.36 51.49 18.70
CA SER A 324 -21.27 50.96 20.07
C SER A 324 -19.94 50.28 20.33
N ALA A 325 -19.44 50.40 21.55
CA ALA A 325 -18.27 49.64 22.03
C ALA A 325 -18.49 49.14 23.46
N MET A 326 -18.00 47.94 23.75
CA MET A 326 -18.01 47.35 25.09
C MET A 326 -16.66 47.62 25.77
N ALA A 327 -16.66 48.04 27.04
CA ALA A 327 -15.41 48.21 27.79
C ALA A 327 -14.70 46.87 27.94
N ARG A 328 -13.37 46.84 27.74
CA ARG A 328 -12.58 45.61 27.92
C ARG A 328 -12.63 45.18 29.38
N VAL A 329 -12.64 43.86 29.62
CA VAL A 329 -12.67 43.29 30.98
C VAL A 329 -11.26 42.84 31.36
N ALA A 330 -10.69 43.49 32.38
CA ALA A 330 -9.36 43.15 32.88
C ALA A 330 -9.39 41.80 33.62
N ILE A 331 -8.33 41.02 33.48
CA ILE A 331 -8.15 39.78 34.25
C ILE A 331 -7.83 40.14 35.71
N ASP A 332 -8.67 39.68 36.62
CA ASP A 332 -8.45 39.84 38.06
C ASP A 332 -7.71 38.61 38.62
N PRO A 333 -6.48 38.76 39.17
CA PRO A 333 -5.74 37.66 39.78
C PRO A 333 -6.50 36.97 40.92
N ASP A 334 -7.45 37.63 41.57
CA ASP A 334 -8.22 37.07 42.68
C ASP A 334 -9.36 36.16 42.24
N TRP A 335 -9.65 36.05 40.94
CA TRP A 335 -10.51 35.00 40.41
C TRP A 335 -9.91 33.61 40.61
N PHE A 336 -8.57 33.49 40.58
CA PHE A 336 -7.86 32.23 40.63
C PHE A 336 -7.43 31.89 42.07
N THR A 337 -8.09 30.90 42.67
CA THR A 337 -7.83 30.44 44.05
C THR A 337 -6.58 29.58 44.15
N ASP A 338 -6.32 28.75 43.15
CA ASP A 338 -5.10 27.96 43.02
C ASP A 338 -3.93 28.88 42.63
N LEU A 339 -2.87 28.89 43.45
CA LEU A 339 -1.71 29.75 43.23
C LEU A 339 -0.94 29.36 41.95
N ASN A 340 -0.93 28.07 41.60
CA ASN A 340 -0.27 27.60 40.39
C ASN A 340 -1.07 28.00 39.16
N LEU A 341 -2.40 27.94 39.20
CA LEU A 341 -3.25 28.44 38.11
C LEU A 341 -3.12 29.96 37.98
N ARG A 342 -3.17 30.70 39.09
CA ARG A 342 -2.96 32.15 39.10
C ARG A 342 -1.63 32.53 38.46
N GLN A 343 -0.56 31.84 38.85
CA GLN A 343 0.77 32.08 38.28
C GLN A 343 0.82 31.70 36.80
N ALA A 344 0.23 30.58 36.42
CA ALA A 344 0.15 30.13 35.03
C ALA A 344 -0.55 31.17 34.13
N VAL A 345 -1.66 31.74 34.60
CA VAL A 345 -2.37 32.83 33.90
C VAL A 345 -1.51 34.08 33.86
N ALA A 346 -0.85 34.47 34.96
CA ALA A 346 0.06 35.62 34.96
C ALA A 346 1.24 35.47 33.97
N ASP A 347 1.77 34.26 33.81
CA ASP A 347 2.88 33.95 32.89
C ASP A 347 2.51 34.17 31.40
N THR A 348 1.21 34.15 31.07
CA THR A 348 0.74 34.44 29.70
C THR A 348 0.95 35.90 29.30
N GLY A 349 1.05 36.81 30.28
CA GLY A 349 1.08 38.24 30.07
C GLY A 349 -0.26 38.85 29.66
N TRP A 350 -1.35 38.09 29.68
CA TRP A 350 -2.69 38.62 29.40
C TRP A 350 -3.08 39.68 30.41
N THR A 351 -3.65 40.76 29.90
CA THR A 351 -4.24 41.82 30.71
C THR A 351 -5.77 41.75 30.65
N TRP A 352 -6.32 41.23 29.56
CA TRP A 352 -7.74 41.29 29.24
C TRP A 352 -8.30 39.91 28.90
N ILE A 353 -9.56 39.65 29.24
CA ILE A 353 -10.16 38.31 29.02
C ILE A 353 -10.24 37.92 27.54
N ASP A 354 -10.38 38.91 26.65
CA ASP A 354 -10.48 38.73 25.19
C ASP A 354 -9.15 38.30 24.55
N GLU A 355 -8.05 38.37 25.31
CA GLU A 355 -6.74 37.84 24.93
C GLU A 355 -6.60 36.34 25.24
N ALA A 356 -7.42 35.84 26.18
CA ALA A 356 -7.37 34.48 26.70
C ALA A 356 -8.07 33.48 25.76
N THR A 357 -7.51 33.29 24.56
CA THR A 357 -8.05 32.36 23.55
C THR A 357 -7.38 30.98 23.59
N THR A 358 -6.12 30.91 24.01
CA THR A 358 -5.33 29.66 24.09
C THR A 358 -4.55 29.59 25.40
N PHE A 359 -4.89 28.69 26.30
CA PHE A 359 -4.20 28.53 27.58
C PHE A 359 -3.49 27.18 27.68
N ASP A 360 -2.19 27.20 28.00
CA ASP A 360 -1.41 26.01 28.33
C ASP A 360 -0.91 26.09 29.77
N GLY A 361 -1.50 25.23 30.61
CA GLY A 361 -1.26 25.02 32.04
C GLY A 361 -0.51 23.72 32.36
N THR A 362 0.11 23.08 31.38
CA THR A 362 0.69 21.73 31.52
C THR A 362 1.75 21.64 32.62
N GLY A 363 1.70 20.61 33.46
CA GLY A 363 2.82 20.30 34.38
C GLY A 363 2.99 21.27 35.55
N ARG A 364 1.96 22.04 35.92
CA ARG A 364 2.06 23.12 36.92
C ARG A 364 1.58 22.76 38.32
N ASN A 365 1.20 21.50 38.57
CA ASN A 365 0.59 21.05 39.83
C ASN A 365 -0.69 21.83 40.19
N ILE A 366 -1.50 22.16 39.19
CA ILE A 366 -2.81 22.79 39.38
C ILE A 366 -3.78 21.74 39.92
N SER A 367 -4.57 22.09 40.93
CA SER A 367 -5.54 21.20 41.57
C SER A 367 -6.97 21.75 41.60
N ASP A 368 -7.11 23.07 41.60
CA ASP A 368 -8.39 23.78 41.57
C ASP A 368 -8.46 24.73 40.37
N LEU A 369 -9.55 24.61 39.60
CA LEU A 369 -9.79 25.38 38.38
C LEU A 369 -10.63 26.65 38.59
N SER A 370 -11.00 26.97 39.83
CA SER A 370 -11.81 28.15 40.13
C SER A 370 -11.18 29.43 39.56
N GLY A 371 -12.02 30.22 38.88
CA GLY A 371 -11.61 31.42 38.14
C GLY A 371 -11.47 31.18 36.63
N ILE A 372 -11.20 29.95 36.20
CA ILE A 372 -11.06 29.65 34.76
C ILE A 372 -12.37 29.86 34.00
N GLU A 373 -13.52 29.69 34.66
CA GLU A 373 -14.85 29.90 34.09
C GLU A 373 -15.10 31.35 33.62
N LYS A 374 -14.23 32.30 34.02
CA LYS A 374 -14.26 33.71 33.59
C LYS A 374 -13.62 33.95 32.23
N LEU A 375 -12.76 33.04 31.76
CA LEU A 375 -12.02 33.15 30.50
C LEU A 375 -12.86 32.57 29.36
N VAL A 376 -14.03 33.14 29.12
CA VAL A 376 -15.10 32.60 28.26
C VAL A 376 -14.75 32.52 26.76
N ASP A 377 -13.73 33.26 26.33
CA ASP A 377 -13.26 33.27 24.94
C ASP A 377 -12.20 32.19 24.66
N LEU A 378 -11.88 31.34 25.65
CA LEU A 378 -11.00 30.20 25.46
C LEU A 378 -11.55 29.25 24.40
N GLN A 379 -10.72 29.00 23.39
CA GLN A 379 -10.96 28.01 22.34
C GLN A 379 -10.06 26.78 22.53
N TRP A 380 -8.86 26.96 23.09
CA TRP A 380 -7.89 25.90 23.32
C TRP A 380 -7.44 25.92 24.78
N LEU A 381 -7.63 24.80 25.48
CA LEU A 381 -7.29 24.65 26.89
C LEU A 381 -6.48 23.37 27.11
N VAL A 382 -5.22 23.53 27.52
CA VAL A 382 -4.29 22.44 27.84
C VAL A 382 -3.97 22.48 29.33
N LEU A 383 -4.28 21.42 30.04
CA LEU A 383 -4.13 21.30 31.50
C LEU A 383 -3.58 19.91 31.87
N SER A 384 -2.83 19.28 30.96
CA SER A 384 -2.29 17.94 31.17
C SER A 384 -1.20 17.89 32.25
N ASN A 385 -0.98 16.72 32.83
CA ASN A 385 0.04 16.48 33.87
C ASN A 385 -0.13 17.43 35.08
N ASN A 386 -1.31 17.42 35.68
CA ASN A 386 -1.66 18.22 36.85
C ASN A 386 -2.31 17.32 37.93
N GLN A 387 -2.98 17.90 38.92
CA GLN A 387 -3.62 17.20 40.04
C GLN A 387 -5.13 17.49 40.06
N ILE A 388 -5.74 17.67 38.88
CA ILE A 388 -7.13 18.07 38.74
C ILE A 388 -8.02 16.84 38.90
N SER A 389 -8.96 16.89 39.83
CA SER A 389 -9.96 15.82 40.03
C SER A 389 -11.39 16.26 39.69
N THR A 390 -11.66 17.56 39.68
CA THR A 390 -12.96 18.15 39.38
C THR A 390 -12.86 19.23 38.31
N ILE A 391 -13.75 19.17 37.32
CA ILE A 391 -13.77 20.08 36.17
C ILE A 391 -15.09 20.85 36.04
N SER A 392 -15.84 21.08 37.12
CA SER A 392 -17.14 21.77 37.06
C SER A 392 -17.10 23.14 36.35
N GLN A 393 -16.00 23.86 36.52
CA GLN A 393 -15.75 25.20 36.01
C GLN A 393 -15.64 25.24 34.48
N VAL A 394 -15.27 24.13 33.82
CA VAL A 394 -15.12 24.12 32.36
C VAL A 394 -16.47 24.18 31.64
N SER A 395 -17.58 23.87 32.32
CA SER A 395 -18.92 23.77 31.71
C SER A 395 -19.43 25.07 31.07
N SER A 396 -18.90 26.23 31.46
CA SER A 396 -19.26 27.53 30.86
C SER A 396 -18.38 27.93 29.67
N LEU A 397 -17.29 27.20 29.40
CA LEU A 397 -16.33 27.51 28.34
C LEU A 397 -16.79 26.95 26.98
N VAL A 398 -18.01 27.31 26.58
CA VAL A 398 -18.72 26.74 25.42
C VAL A 398 -18.05 27.00 24.06
N ASN A 399 -17.09 27.93 24.01
CA ASN A 399 -16.29 28.24 22.82
C ASN A 399 -15.09 27.29 22.64
N LEU A 400 -14.85 26.35 23.57
CA LEU A 400 -13.76 25.38 23.47
C LEU A 400 -13.92 24.48 22.24
N GLN A 401 -12.84 24.40 21.47
CA GLN A 401 -12.67 23.50 20.32
C GLN A 401 -11.63 22.41 20.62
N TYR A 402 -10.63 22.72 21.44
CA TYR A 402 -9.58 21.79 21.88
C TYR A 402 -9.48 21.79 23.41
N LEU A 403 -9.60 20.60 24.02
CA LEU A 403 -9.44 20.41 25.47
C LEU A 403 -8.53 19.22 25.75
N HIS A 404 -7.45 19.46 26.49
CA HIS A 404 -6.48 18.44 26.87
C HIS A 404 -6.30 18.41 28.39
N LEU A 405 -6.70 17.29 28.99
CA LEU A 405 -6.75 17.04 30.43
C LEU A 405 -6.08 15.70 30.80
N SER A 406 -5.14 15.20 29.98
CA SER A 406 -4.47 13.93 30.26
C SER A 406 -3.65 13.99 31.54
N ASP A 407 -3.37 12.84 32.15
CA ASP A 407 -2.48 12.72 33.31
C ASP A 407 -2.97 13.60 34.48
N ASN A 408 -4.21 13.35 34.89
CA ASN A 408 -4.90 14.00 36.00
C ASN A 408 -5.70 12.93 36.79
N ASP A 409 -6.49 13.35 37.77
CA ASP A 409 -7.26 12.46 38.66
C ASP A 409 -8.78 12.57 38.41
N ILE A 410 -9.20 12.84 37.17
CA ILE A 410 -10.60 13.12 36.82
C ILE A 410 -11.39 11.81 36.80
N ILE A 411 -12.52 11.79 37.51
CA ILE A 411 -13.45 10.65 37.52
C ILE A 411 -14.75 10.98 36.75
N ASN A 412 -15.21 12.24 36.83
CA ASN A 412 -16.52 12.65 36.33
C ASN A 412 -16.41 13.62 35.14
N ALA A 413 -16.74 13.12 33.94
CA ALA A 413 -16.79 13.89 32.70
C ALA A 413 -18.08 14.70 32.50
N GLY A 414 -19.04 14.66 33.43
CA GLY A 414 -20.34 15.34 33.36
C GLY A 414 -20.29 16.81 32.89
N PRO A 415 -19.38 17.64 33.42
CA PRO A 415 -19.24 19.04 33.01
C PRO A 415 -18.91 19.25 31.52
N LEU A 416 -18.43 18.23 30.80
CA LEU A 416 -18.10 18.34 29.37
C LEU A 416 -19.35 18.36 28.47
N SER A 417 -20.51 17.92 28.97
CA SER A 417 -21.74 17.77 28.16
C SER A 417 -22.27 19.07 27.54
N SER A 418 -21.88 20.23 28.06
CA SER A 418 -22.26 21.55 27.49
C SER A 418 -21.33 22.02 26.37
N LEU A 419 -20.17 21.38 26.17
CA LEU A 419 -19.12 21.81 25.24
C LEU A 419 -19.38 21.31 23.82
N VAL A 420 -20.59 21.54 23.30
CA VAL A 420 -21.08 20.97 22.03
C VAL A 420 -20.26 21.38 20.79
N GLY A 421 -19.46 22.45 20.88
CA GLY A 421 -18.53 22.89 19.85
C GLY A 421 -17.15 22.22 19.89
N LEU A 422 -16.90 21.32 20.84
CA LEU A 422 -15.61 20.66 21.03
C LEU A 422 -15.30 19.72 19.86
N GLN A 423 -14.09 19.85 19.32
CA GLN A 423 -13.64 19.10 18.14
C GLN A 423 -12.57 18.07 18.47
N GLN A 424 -11.73 18.38 19.45
CA GLN A 424 -10.65 17.51 19.92
C GLN A 424 -10.65 17.45 21.44
N LEU A 425 -10.62 16.24 21.98
CA LEU A 425 -10.65 15.98 23.42
C LEU A 425 -9.60 14.93 23.79
N VAL A 426 -8.71 15.28 24.72
CA VAL A 426 -7.65 14.39 25.20
C VAL A 426 -7.79 14.21 26.72
N LEU A 427 -8.04 12.97 27.14
CA LEU A 427 -8.40 12.53 28.49
C LEU A 427 -7.59 11.30 28.95
N ASP A 428 -6.50 10.95 28.25
CA ASP A 428 -5.67 9.80 28.59
C ASP A 428 -5.20 9.83 30.06
N ASN A 429 -5.00 8.67 30.67
CA ASN A 429 -4.49 8.54 32.05
C ASN A 429 -5.32 9.36 33.06
N ASN A 430 -6.60 9.03 33.16
CA ASN A 430 -7.53 9.54 34.18
C ASN A 430 -8.29 8.34 34.79
N LEU A 431 -9.39 8.58 35.49
CA LEU A 431 -10.22 7.57 36.16
C LEU A 431 -11.66 7.59 35.64
N ILE A 432 -11.85 7.96 34.38
CA ILE A 432 -13.17 8.10 33.75
C ILE A 432 -13.65 6.73 33.29
N SER A 433 -14.90 6.39 33.60
CA SER A 433 -15.55 5.14 33.15
C SER A 433 -16.89 5.38 32.44
N ASP A 434 -17.56 6.50 32.73
CA ASP A 434 -18.83 6.88 32.12
C ASP A 434 -18.62 7.89 30.98
N LEU A 435 -18.98 7.48 29.76
CA LEU A 435 -18.91 8.29 28.56
C LEU A 435 -20.24 8.97 28.18
N ALA A 436 -21.31 8.79 28.96
CA ALA A 436 -22.61 9.41 28.67
C ALA A 436 -22.53 10.94 28.45
N PRO A 437 -21.69 11.71 29.17
CA PRO A 437 -21.53 13.15 28.91
C PRO A 437 -21.02 13.50 27.52
N LEU A 438 -20.36 12.57 26.81
CA LEU A 438 -19.78 12.81 25.49
C LEU A 438 -20.77 12.60 24.34
N ALA A 439 -21.93 11.99 24.59
CA ALA A 439 -22.85 11.57 23.53
C ALA A 439 -23.37 12.72 22.64
N GLY A 440 -23.42 13.94 23.18
CA GLY A 440 -23.89 15.14 22.48
C GLY A 440 -22.78 15.94 21.77
N LEU A 441 -21.51 15.53 21.89
CA LEU A 441 -20.37 16.29 21.35
C LEU A 441 -20.11 15.95 19.88
N THR A 442 -21.13 16.15 19.03
CA THR A 442 -21.18 15.66 17.65
C THR A 442 -20.15 16.29 16.70
N GLU A 443 -19.47 17.35 17.14
CA GLU A 443 -18.38 17.99 16.40
C GLU A 443 -17.01 17.31 16.63
N LEU A 444 -16.91 16.36 17.56
CA LEU A 444 -15.66 15.64 17.83
C LEU A 444 -15.22 14.83 16.61
N PHE A 445 -13.99 15.12 16.17
CA PHE A 445 -13.27 14.29 15.21
C PHE A 445 -12.04 13.60 15.82
N GLN A 446 -11.63 14.00 17.03
CA GLN A 446 -10.52 13.37 17.76
C GLN A 446 -10.86 13.18 19.24
N LEU A 447 -10.73 11.96 19.74
CA LEU A 447 -10.94 11.61 21.14
C LEU A 447 -9.87 10.65 21.63
N TYR A 448 -9.07 11.07 22.60
CA TYR A 448 -8.10 10.21 23.28
C TYR A 448 -8.54 10.00 24.72
N ILE A 449 -8.73 8.75 25.12
CA ILE A 449 -9.19 8.37 26.46
C ILE A 449 -8.59 7.01 26.87
N SER A 450 -7.33 6.80 26.50
CA SER A 450 -6.54 5.63 26.86
C SER A 450 -6.27 5.59 28.37
N SER A 451 -5.98 4.41 28.92
CA SER A 451 -5.63 4.20 30.33
C SER A 451 -6.66 4.81 31.29
N ASN A 452 -7.91 4.44 31.09
CA ASN A 452 -9.05 4.84 31.90
C ASN A 452 -9.82 3.58 32.37
N GLY A 453 -11.06 3.75 32.83
CA GLY A 453 -11.94 2.65 33.27
C GLY A 453 -13.09 2.39 32.32
N VAL A 454 -12.98 2.72 31.04
CA VAL A 454 -14.07 2.63 30.07
C VAL A 454 -14.35 1.18 29.71
N SER A 455 -15.62 0.79 29.70
CA SER A 455 -16.09 -0.50 29.17
C SER A 455 -17.22 -0.33 28.15
N ASN A 456 -18.10 0.65 28.34
CA ASN A 456 -19.25 0.90 27.48
C ASN A 456 -18.97 2.02 26.46
N LEU A 457 -18.92 1.65 25.18
CA LEU A 457 -18.75 2.58 24.05
C LEU A 457 -20.07 3.11 23.47
N GLY A 458 -21.23 2.67 23.96
CA GLY A 458 -22.55 3.08 23.45
C GLY A 458 -22.74 4.59 23.26
N PRO A 459 -22.28 5.46 24.20
CA PRO A 459 -22.35 6.92 24.04
C PRO A 459 -21.60 7.47 22.82
N LEU A 460 -20.63 6.75 22.27
CA LEU A 460 -19.82 7.21 21.12
C LEU A 460 -20.50 6.95 19.77
N ALA A 461 -21.55 6.12 19.71
CA ALA A 461 -22.14 5.65 18.44
C ALA A 461 -22.66 6.78 17.52
N GLY A 462 -23.00 7.94 18.08
CA GLY A 462 -23.49 9.11 17.34
C GLY A 462 -22.40 10.08 16.85
N LEU A 463 -21.13 9.87 17.20
CA LEU A 463 -20.02 10.79 16.91
C LEU A 463 -19.46 10.57 15.51
N VAL A 464 -20.30 10.63 14.49
CA VAL A 464 -20.00 10.20 13.10
C VAL A 464 -18.89 10.98 12.40
N LYS A 465 -18.43 12.10 12.97
CA LYS A 465 -17.27 12.89 12.49
C LYS A 465 -15.93 12.34 13.01
N MET A 466 -15.93 11.34 13.88
CA MET A 466 -14.73 10.76 14.49
C MET A 466 -13.74 10.25 13.42
N GLN A 467 -12.49 10.72 13.51
CA GLN A 467 -11.38 10.33 12.65
C GLN A 467 -10.28 9.62 13.45
N ASN A 468 -9.98 10.12 14.65
CA ASN A 468 -8.91 9.59 15.51
C ASN A 468 -9.46 9.21 16.88
N LEU A 469 -9.45 7.92 17.20
CA LEU A 469 -10.01 7.39 18.45
C LEU A 469 -8.99 6.52 19.17
N HIS A 470 -8.55 6.98 20.34
CA HIS A 470 -7.60 6.26 21.19
C HIS A 470 -8.29 5.79 22.47
N LEU A 471 -8.37 4.47 22.62
CA LEU A 471 -9.09 3.74 23.66
C LEU A 471 -8.21 2.67 24.32
N ALA A 472 -6.89 2.72 24.12
CA ALA A 472 -5.97 1.70 24.61
C ALA A 472 -5.97 1.62 26.16
N GLY A 473 -5.73 0.46 26.76
CA GLY A 473 -5.63 0.32 28.22
C GLY A 473 -6.93 0.56 28.97
N ASN A 474 -8.06 0.10 28.43
CA ASN A 474 -9.40 0.19 29.04
C ASN A 474 -9.95 -1.22 29.34
N GLN A 475 -11.25 -1.34 29.60
CA GLN A 475 -11.96 -2.58 29.94
C GLN A 475 -13.04 -2.91 28.90
N ILE A 476 -12.74 -2.66 27.62
CA ILE A 476 -13.69 -2.81 26.50
C ILE A 476 -13.68 -4.25 26.01
N ASP A 477 -14.86 -4.85 25.83
CA ASP A 477 -15.07 -6.15 25.20
C ASP A 477 -15.96 -6.06 23.95
N ASP A 478 -16.97 -5.19 23.98
CA ASP A 478 -17.90 -4.90 22.89
C ASP A 478 -17.58 -3.59 22.17
N ILE A 479 -17.25 -3.70 20.88
CA ILE A 479 -16.96 -2.57 19.98
C ILE A 479 -18.06 -2.31 18.94
N SER A 480 -19.24 -2.91 19.10
CA SER A 480 -20.37 -2.77 18.16
C SER A 480 -20.80 -1.32 17.94
N ALA A 481 -20.66 -0.47 18.96
CA ALA A 481 -20.94 0.96 18.89
C ALA A 481 -20.08 1.71 17.85
N LEU A 482 -18.92 1.17 17.46
CA LEU A 482 -18.01 1.79 16.51
C LEU A 482 -18.43 1.59 15.04
N ALA A 483 -19.33 0.65 14.74
CA ALA A 483 -19.67 0.26 13.36
C ALA A 483 -20.22 1.42 12.50
N GLY A 484 -20.77 2.47 13.12
CA GLY A 484 -21.30 3.66 12.44
C GLY A 484 -20.28 4.81 12.24
N LEU A 485 -19.07 4.71 12.77
CA LEU A 485 -18.07 5.78 12.75
C LEU A 485 -17.23 5.74 11.46
N THR A 486 -17.90 5.85 10.31
CA THR A 486 -17.32 5.58 8.98
C THR A 486 -16.21 6.55 8.56
N GLU A 487 -16.00 7.64 9.30
CA GLU A 487 -14.91 8.60 9.08
C GLU A 487 -13.60 8.22 9.79
N LEU A 488 -13.60 7.16 10.60
CA LEU A 488 -12.42 6.71 11.35
C LEU A 488 -11.24 6.36 10.43
N GLN A 489 -10.07 6.90 10.78
CA GLN A 489 -8.78 6.71 10.12
C GLN A 489 -7.78 6.04 11.08
N ILE A 490 -7.75 6.47 12.34
CA ILE A 490 -6.85 5.93 13.36
C ILE A 490 -7.68 5.40 14.52
N LEU A 491 -7.47 4.13 14.86
CA LEU A 491 -8.16 3.45 15.95
C LEU A 491 -7.17 2.66 16.79
N HIS A 492 -7.00 3.07 18.05
CA HIS A 492 -6.17 2.38 19.04
C HIS A 492 -7.07 1.73 20.09
N LEU A 493 -7.06 0.40 20.14
CA LEU A 493 -7.85 -0.46 21.04
C LEU A 493 -6.95 -1.42 21.83
N GLU A 494 -5.65 -1.17 21.88
CA GLU A 494 -4.69 -2.05 22.54
C GLU A 494 -5.00 -2.25 24.02
N VAL A 495 -4.64 -3.40 24.59
CA VAL A 495 -4.78 -3.70 26.02
C VAL A 495 -6.22 -3.49 26.50
N ASN A 496 -7.13 -4.24 25.89
CA ASN A 496 -8.55 -4.33 26.24
C ASN A 496 -8.95 -5.82 26.35
N SER A 497 -10.25 -6.14 26.35
CA SER A 497 -10.79 -7.50 26.46
C SER A 497 -11.62 -7.91 25.23
N ILE A 498 -11.29 -7.38 24.05
CA ILE A 498 -12.05 -7.60 22.80
C ILE A 498 -11.82 -9.02 22.28
N THR A 499 -12.91 -9.70 21.90
CA THR A 499 -12.90 -11.06 21.33
C THR A 499 -13.33 -11.14 19.87
N ASP A 500 -14.09 -10.16 19.40
CA ASP A 500 -14.64 -10.08 18.04
C ASP A 500 -14.39 -8.69 17.45
N VAL A 501 -13.87 -8.67 16.22
CA VAL A 501 -13.55 -7.44 15.47
C VAL A 501 -14.48 -7.18 14.29
N GLN A 502 -15.57 -7.92 14.14
CA GLN A 502 -16.49 -7.79 13.00
C GLN A 502 -17.06 -6.37 12.85
N ALA A 503 -17.26 -5.62 13.94
CA ALA A 503 -17.77 -4.26 13.91
C ALA A 503 -16.90 -3.29 13.07
N LEU A 504 -15.61 -3.62 12.86
CA LEU A 504 -14.68 -2.79 12.12
C LEU A 504 -14.82 -2.95 10.58
N ALA A 505 -15.47 -4.00 10.09
CA ALA A 505 -15.47 -4.35 8.66
C ALA A 505 -16.05 -3.26 7.72
N GLY A 506 -16.91 -2.38 8.24
CA GLY A 506 -17.51 -1.26 7.48
C GLY A 506 -16.70 0.03 7.49
N LEU A 507 -15.59 0.09 8.23
CA LEU A 507 -14.82 1.32 8.48
C LEU A 507 -13.71 1.49 7.43
N HIS A 508 -14.11 1.61 6.16
CA HIS A 508 -13.19 1.57 5.01
C HIS A 508 -12.13 2.68 4.94
N LYS A 509 -12.22 3.71 5.79
CA LYS A 509 -11.23 4.78 5.92
C LYS A 509 -10.12 4.49 6.92
N LEU A 510 -10.20 3.38 7.67
CA LEU A 510 -9.15 3.01 8.62
C LEU A 510 -7.81 2.79 7.92
N GLU A 511 -6.79 3.45 8.45
CA GLU A 511 -5.39 3.39 8.04
C GLU A 511 -4.54 2.70 9.11
N ILE A 512 -4.75 3.02 10.39
CA ILE A 512 -3.97 2.49 11.52
C ILE A 512 -4.91 1.88 12.54
N ILE A 513 -4.67 0.59 12.86
CA ILE A 513 -5.53 -0.20 13.72
C ILE A 513 -4.67 -0.91 14.78
N GLY A 514 -4.69 -0.40 16.01
CA GLY A 514 -4.04 -1.02 17.16
C GLY A 514 -4.99 -1.98 17.89
N LEU A 515 -4.69 -3.28 17.86
CA LEU A 515 -5.48 -4.33 18.53
C LEU A 515 -4.64 -5.17 19.51
N ALA A 516 -3.39 -4.77 19.74
CA ALA A 516 -2.45 -5.53 20.55
C ALA A 516 -2.96 -5.76 21.98
N GLY A 517 -2.67 -6.89 22.61
CA GLY A 517 -3.09 -7.16 23.99
C GLY A 517 -4.59 -7.42 24.21
N ASN A 518 -5.34 -7.79 23.16
CA ASN A 518 -6.73 -8.26 23.24
C ASN A 518 -6.85 -9.80 23.22
N SER A 519 -8.07 -10.34 23.32
CA SER A 519 -8.35 -11.80 23.28
C SER A 519 -9.12 -12.21 22.02
N ILE A 520 -8.70 -11.69 20.86
CA ILE A 520 -9.43 -11.82 19.59
C ILE A 520 -9.43 -13.28 19.12
N VAL A 521 -10.63 -13.80 18.83
CA VAL A 521 -10.86 -15.17 18.36
C VAL A 521 -11.72 -15.23 17.08
N SER A 522 -12.36 -14.11 16.69
CA SER A 522 -13.31 -14.07 15.57
C SER A 522 -13.35 -12.70 14.89
N GLY A 523 -13.96 -12.63 13.71
CA GLY A 523 -14.16 -11.39 12.94
C GLY A 523 -12.97 -10.96 12.09
N VAL A 524 -11.79 -11.57 12.23
CA VAL A 524 -10.55 -11.17 11.52
C VAL A 524 -10.68 -11.30 10.00
N SER A 525 -11.28 -12.38 9.51
CA SER A 525 -11.55 -12.57 8.07
C SER A 525 -12.47 -11.52 7.46
N SER A 526 -13.27 -10.80 8.25
CA SER A 526 -14.12 -9.72 7.74
C SER A 526 -13.34 -8.43 7.45
N LEU A 527 -12.13 -8.28 8.00
CA LEU A 527 -11.29 -7.08 7.85
C LEU A 527 -10.65 -6.96 6.46
N VAL A 528 -10.85 -7.95 5.58
CA VAL A 528 -10.37 -7.90 4.18
C VAL A 528 -10.95 -6.72 3.38
N SER A 529 -12.03 -6.12 3.86
CA SER A 529 -12.66 -4.92 3.30
C SER A 529 -11.93 -3.61 3.63
N LEU A 530 -10.93 -3.63 4.51
CA LEU A 530 -10.18 -2.46 4.96
C LEU A 530 -9.03 -2.14 3.99
N THR A 531 -9.38 -1.82 2.75
CA THR A 531 -8.40 -1.64 1.65
C THR A 531 -7.47 -0.45 1.83
N ASN A 532 -7.78 0.49 2.74
CA ASN A 532 -6.93 1.64 3.07
C ASN A 532 -5.99 1.37 4.26
N ALA A 533 -6.08 0.20 4.90
CA ALA A 533 -5.25 -0.12 6.04
C ALA A 533 -3.76 -0.13 5.65
N ILE A 534 -2.97 0.61 6.43
CA ILE A 534 -1.52 0.70 6.34
C ILE A 534 -0.89 -0.16 7.43
N GLU A 535 -1.48 -0.16 8.62
CA GLU A 535 -0.98 -0.92 9.77
C GLU A 535 -2.12 -1.54 10.57
N ILE A 536 -1.99 -2.84 10.88
CA ILE A 536 -2.86 -3.56 11.82
C ILE A 536 -1.98 -4.34 12.80
N ASP A 537 -2.05 -4.01 14.08
CA ASP A 537 -1.24 -4.64 15.12
C ASP A 537 -2.07 -5.57 16.02
N PHE A 538 -1.82 -6.88 15.93
CA PHE A 538 -2.44 -7.91 16.78
C PHE A 538 -1.49 -8.46 17.87
N ARG A 539 -0.28 -7.89 18.05
CA ARG A 539 0.75 -8.41 18.99
C ARG A 539 0.27 -8.47 20.43
N ASP A 540 0.92 -9.25 21.28
CA ASP A 540 0.60 -9.39 22.72
C ASP A 540 -0.82 -9.89 23.07
N SER A 541 -1.63 -10.29 22.09
CA SER A 541 -2.85 -11.06 22.34
C SER A 541 -2.46 -12.43 22.91
N GLY A 542 -2.62 -12.61 24.21
CA GLY A 542 -2.30 -13.88 24.89
C GLY A 542 -2.88 -15.06 24.12
N ASN A 543 -2.05 -16.08 23.88
CA ASN A 543 -2.36 -17.32 23.14
C ASN A 543 -3.42 -17.12 22.05
N SER A 544 -3.14 -16.21 21.12
CA SER A 544 -4.06 -15.73 20.09
C SER A 544 -4.88 -16.85 19.46
N GLY A 545 -6.15 -16.97 19.84
CA GLY A 545 -7.11 -17.86 19.20
C GLY A 545 -7.55 -17.38 17.80
N ILE A 546 -6.79 -16.46 17.18
CA ILE A 546 -6.96 -16.07 15.78
C ILE A 546 -6.50 -17.25 14.89
N PRO A 547 -7.41 -17.88 14.14
CA PRO A 547 -7.06 -18.99 13.24
C PRO A 547 -5.97 -18.57 12.24
N LEU A 548 -5.00 -19.45 11.96
CA LEU A 548 -3.94 -19.12 10.98
C LEU A 548 -4.49 -18.92 9.56
N SER A 549 -5.64 -19.51 9.26
CA SER A 549 -6.38 -19.28 8.02
C SER A 549 -6.83 -17.85 7.86
N ASP A 550 -7.32 -17.23 8.94
CA ASP A 550 -7.75 -15.84 8.95
C ASP A 550 -6.54 -14.92 8.83
N ARG A 551 -5.41 -15.29 9.46
CA ARG A 551 -4.14 -14.57 9.27
C ARG A 551 -3.70 -14.59 7.81
N ALA A 552 -3.68 -15.78 7.21
CA ALA A 552 -3.29 -15.95 5.81
C ALA A 552 -4.24 -15.20 4.87
N THR A 553 -5.56 -15.29 5.10
CA THR A 553 -6.59 -14.60 4.32
C THR A 553 -6.42 -13.10 4.38
N LEU A 554 -6.27 -12.53 5.58
CA LEU A 554 -6.12 -11.09 5.76
C LEU A 554 -4.78 -10.60 5.20
N SER A 555 -3.67 -11.28 5.46
CA SER A 555 -2.36 -10.94 4.91
C SER A 555 -2.31 -11.03 3.38
N ALA A 556 -3.04 -11.97 2.77
CA ALA A 556 -3.14 -12.06 1.32
C ALA A 556 -4.01 -10.93 0.73
N ALA A 557 -5.14 -10.60 1.37
CA ALA A 557 -6.04 -9.55 0.90
C ALA A 557 -5.43 -8.15 1.02
N LEU A 558 -4.66 -7.89 2.09
CA LEU A 558 -4.07 -6.60 2.40
C LEU A 558 -2.54 -6.63 2.22
N SER A 559 -2.06 -7.05 1.06
CA SER A 559 -0.61 -7.25 0.81
C SER A 559 0.26 -6.00 0.93
N GLY A 560 -0.34 -4.80 0.91
CA GLY A 560 0.34 -3.51 1.14
C GLY A 560 0.28 -3.02 2.59
N CYS A 561 -0.49 -3.68 3.45
CA CYS A 561 -0.64 -3.36 4.86
C CYS A 561 0.43 -4.09 5.68
N THR A 562 1.04 -3.38 6.62
CA THR A 562 1.89 -3.99 7.65
C THR A 562 0.99 -4.62 8.70
N ILE A 563 0.87 -5.95 8.67
CA ILE A 563 0.12 -6.69 9.69
C ILE A 563 1.10 -7.34 10.67
N GLN A 564 1.06 -6.92 11.93
CA GLN A 564 1.87 -7.49 12.99
C GLN A 564 1.07 -8.57 13.69
N TRP A 565 1.41 -9.83 13.44
CA TRP A 565 0.78 -10.96 14.10
C TRP A 565 1.44 -11.26 15.46
N PRO A 566 0.68 -11.75 16.45
CA PRO A 566 1.27 -12.33 17.64
C PRO A 566 2.13 -13.54 17.25
N PRO A 567 3.31 -13.72 17.88
CA PRO A 567 4.16 -14.87 17.60
C PRO A 567 3.38 -16.16 17.86
N LEU A 568 3.58 -17.17 17.00
CA LEU A 568 3.01 -18.49 17.27
C LEU A 568 3.54 -19.01 18.61
N PRO A 569 2.69 -19.61 19.46
CA PRO A 569 3.12 -20.21 20.71
C PRO A 569 4.25 -21.20 20.45
N SER A 570 5.34 -21.11 21.21
CA SER A 570 6.41 -22.12 21.19
C SER A 570 5.93 -23.47 21.74
N ASN A 571 4.80 -23.46 22.45
CA ASN A 571 4.11 -24.61 23.01
C ASN A 571 2.60 -24.36 23.14
N TYR A 572 1.79 -25.30 22.64
CA TYR A 572 0.34 -25.34 22.84
C TYR A 572 0.04 -26.28 24.02
N ALA A 573 -0.77 -25.84 24.97
CA ALA A 573 -1.30 -26.69 26.02
C ALA A 573 -2.53 -27.47 25.54
N ILE A 574 -2.84 -28.58 26.22
CA ILE A 574 -4.10 -29.30 25.99
C ILE A 574 -5.27 -28.37 26.32
N GLY A 575 -6.23 -28.25 25.41
CA GLY A 575 -7.37 -27.34 25.47
C GLY A 575 -7.16 -26.02 24.74
N ASP A 576 -5.93 -25.70 24.33
CA ASP A 576 -5.68 -24.52 23.50
C ASP A 576 -6.23 -24.70 22.09
N MET A 577 -6.61 -23.58 21.46
CA MET A 577 -6.92 -23.57 20.04
C MET A 577 -5.62 -23.71 19.25
N GLY A 578 -5.51 -24.80 18.48
CA GLY A 578 -4.37 -25.10 17.65
C GLY A 578 -4.34 -24.28 16.34
N PRO A 579 -3.26 -24.43 15.55
CA PRO A 579 -3.03 -23.69 14.31
C PRO A 579 -4.17 -23.76 13.28
N ALA A 580 -4.92 -24.88 13.23
CA ALA A 580 -6.06 -25.02 12.32
C ALA A 580 -7.39 -24.53 12.91
N GLY A 581 -7.39 -23.95 14.11
CA GLY A 581 -8.60 -23.63 14.85
C GLY A 581 -9.29 -24.85 15.46
N GLY A 582 -8.63 -26.01 15.47
CA GLY A 582 -9.05 -27.16 16.27
C GLY A 582 -8.66 -26.99 17.73
N ILE A 583 -9.10 -27.87 18.62
CA ILE A 583 -8.64 -27.91 20.01
C ILE A 583 -7.54 -28.93 20.16
N VAL A 584 -6.39 -28.52 20.68
CA VAL A 584 -5.25 -29.39 20.98
C VAL A 584 -5.66 -30.35 22.08
N PHE A 585 -5.57 -31.65 21.79
CA PHE A 585 -5.90 -32.71 22.76
C PHE A 585 -4.71 -33.61 23.11
N TYR A 586 -3.59 -33.47 22.40
CA TYR A 586 -2.39 -34.24 22.70
C TYR A 586 -1.12 -33.49 22.29
N GLU A 587 -0.07 -33.61 23.11
CA GLU A 587 1.30 -33.17 22.81
C GLU A 587 2.22 -34.41 22.69
N ASN A 588 2.88 -34.53 21.55
CA ASN A 588 3.93 -35.50 21.27
C ASN A 588 5.31 -34.96 21.70
N LEU A 589 5.82 -35.51 22.80
CA LEU A 589 7.17 -35.20 23.28
C LEU A 589 8.29 -35.79 22.40
N ASN A 590 7.97 -36.71 21.50
CA ASN A 590 8.90 -37.32 20.54
C ASN A 590 8.86 -36.66 19.15
N HIS A 591 8.34 -35.44 19.03
CA HIS A 591 8.15 -34.75 17.74
C HIS A 591 9.42 -34.60 16.87
N VAL A 592 10.60 -34.62 17.48
CA VAL A 592 11.88 -34.61 16.77
C VAL A 592 12.13 -35.93 16.00
N VAL A 593 11.53 -37.02 16.48
CA VAL A 593 11.68 -38.37 15.92
C VAL A 593 10.58 -38.69 14.91
N ASP A 594 9.35 -38.23 15.16
CA ASP A 594 8.17 -38.63 14.36
C ASP A 594 7.64 -37.51 13.45
N GLY A 595 8.19 -36.30 13.56
CA GLY A 595 7.89 -35.22 12.62
C GLY A 595 6.54 -34.53 12.85
N TRP A 596 5.93 -34.64 14.02
CA TRP A 596 4.74 -33.88 14.42
C TRP A 596 4.70 -33.71 15.94
N ARG A 597 4.15 -32.60 16.44
CA ARG A 597 4.19 -32.24 17.87
C ARG A 597 2.83 -32.23 18.55
N TYR A 598 1.74 -31.96 17.86
CA TYR A 598 0.43 -31.90 18.50
C TYR A 598 -0.63 -32.54 17.64
N LEU A 599 -1.67 -33.07 18.31
CA LEU A 599 -2.94 -33.40 17.67
C LEU A 599 -3.99 -32.39 18.09
N GLU A 600 -4.70 -31.86 17.11
CA GLU A 600 -5.89 -31.04 17.31
C GLU A 600 -7.12 -31.73 16.72
N ALA A 601 -8.26 -31.58 17.39
CA ALA A 601 -9.54 -32.08 16.95
C ALA A 601 -10.43 -30.92 16.53
N TRP A 602 -11.27 -31.13 15.53
CA TRP A 602 -12.28 -30.13 15.16
C TRP A 602 -13.17 -29.81 16.38
N THR A 603 -13.51 -28.53 16.57
CA THR A 603 -14.34 -28.00 17.66
C THR A 603 -15.79 -28.51 17.63
N ALA A 604 -16.32 -28.81 16.44
CA ALA A 604 -17.70 -29.24 16.24
C ALA A 604 -17.80 -30.73 15.87
N ASP A 605 -18.97 -31.32 16.15
CA ASP A 605 -19.26 -32.74 15.97
C ASP A 605 -20.00 -33.01 14.65
N GLU A 606 -19.40 -32.63 13.51
CA GLU A 606 -20.18 -32.31 12.29
C GLU A 606 -20.01 -33.26 11.10
N THR A 607 -19.30 -34.37 11.23
CA THR A 607 -19.00 -35.20 10.05
C THR A 607 -20.13 -36.15 9.66
N GLY A 608 -21.00 -36.57 10.59
CA GLY A 608 -22.04 -37.57 10.36
C GLY A 608 -21.57 -39.02 10.56
N THR A 609 -22.42 -39.99 10.18
CA THR A 609 -22.13 -41.43 10.35
C THR A 609 -21.74 -42.11 9.03
N TYR A 610 -20.67 -42.90 9.05
CA TYR A 610 -20.15 -43.61 7.86
C TYR A 610 -19.83 -45.07 8.16
N GLN A 611 -19.85 -45.89 7.09
CA GLN A 611 -19.22 -47.21 7.11
C GLN A 611 -17.70 -47.04 7.15
N TRP A 612 -17.03 -47.85 7.98
CA TRP A 612 -15.57 -47.88 8.03
C TRP A 612 -14.99 -48.39 6.70
N LYS A 613 -15.59 -49.47 6.17
CA LYS A 613 -15.29 -50.05 4.85
C LYS A 613 -16.56 -50.70 4.27
N THR A 614 -16.73 -50.67 2.95
CA THR A 614 -17.92 -51.28 2.29
C THR A 614 -17.88 -52.82 2.27
N SER A 615 -16.77 -53.43 2.68
CA SER A 615 -16.60 -54.89 2.77
C SER A 615 -15.99 -55.29 4.12
N GLN A 616 -16.22 -56.53 4.53
CA GLN A 616 -15.73 -57.09 5.80
C GLN A 616 -14.31 -57.68 5.70
N SER A 617 -13.61 -57.47 4.58
CA SER A 617 -12.27 -58.04 4.36
C SER A 617 -11.18 -57.41 5.25
N PRO A 618 -10.10 -58.15 5.61
CA PRO A 618 -8.96 -57.59 6.34
C PRO A 618 -8.32 -56.39 5.62
N THR A 619 -7.79 -55.43 6.39
CA THR A 619 -7.14 -54.22 5.86
C THR A 619 -5.67 -54.17 6.30
N PRO A 620 -4.73 -54.64 5.47
CA PRO A 620 -3.30 -54.65 5.81
C PRO A 620 -2.76 -53.25 6.09
N GLY A 621 -1.86 -53.14 7.07
CA GLY A 621 -1.03 -51.93 7.27
C GLY A 621 -1.58 -50.91 8.27
N THR A 622 -2.74 -51.13 8.89
CA THR A 622 -3.20 -50.26 9.98
C THR A 622 -2.60 -50.66 11.33
N THR A 623 -2.40 -49.70 12.23
CA THR A 623 -1.95 -49.94 13.62
C THR A 623 -2.79 -49.14 14.63
N THR A 624 -2.62 -49.40 15.93
CA THR A 624 -3.37 -48.69 17.00
C THR A 624 -2.63 -47.48 17.57
N ALA A 625 -1.33 -47.37 17.32
CA ALA A 625 -0.43 -46.48 18.05
C ALA A 625 -0.77 -44.99 17.87
N ILE A 626 -0.38 -44.17 18.85
CA ILE A 626 -0.42 -42.71 18.75
C ILE A 626 0.50 -42.25 17.62
N GLY A 627 0.03 -41.35 16.77
CA GLY A 627 0.70 -40.88 15.55
C GLY A 627 0.36 -41.67 14.29
N SER A 628 -0.36 -42.80 14.40
CA SER A 628 -0.67 -43.66 13.25
C SER A 628 -1.94 -43.27 12.50
N GLY A 629 -2.79 -42.39 13.06
CA GLY A 629 -4.10 -42.09 12.48
C GLY A 629 -4.01 -41.55 11.05
N TYR A 630 -3.05 -40.67 10.79
CA TYR A 630 -2.81 -40.08 9.47
C TYR A 630 -2.45 -41.17 8.46
N ALA A 631 -1.43 -42.00 8.77
CA ALA A 631 -0.94 -43.06 7.89
C ALA A 631 -1.99 -44.15 7.64
N ASN A 632 -2.77 -44.52 8.67
CA ASN A 632 -3.88 -45.45 8.52
C ASN A 632 -4.91 -44.90 7.52
N THR A 633 -5.27 -43.61 7.65
CA THR A 633 -6.30 -42.96 6.84
C THR A 633 -5.90 -42.80 5.39
N TYR A 634 -4.68 -42.32 5.13
CA TYR A 634 -4.26 -41.98 3.76
C TYR A 634 -3.43 -43.05 3.06
N GLY A 635 -2.74 -43.92 3.81
CA GLY A 635 -1.90 -44.98 3.26
C GLY A 635 -2.66 -46.29 3.05
N ALA A 636 -3.24 -46.82 4.13
CA ALA A 636 -3.93 -48.13 4.11
C ALA A 636 -5.39 -48.06 3.65
N MET A 637 -6.06 -46.92 3.84
CA MET A 637 -7.49 -46.70 3.52
C MET A 637 -7.68 -45.76 2.32
N SER A 638 -7.17 -46.12 1.15
CA SER A 638 -7.32 -45.31 -0.06
C SER A 638 -8.46 -45.78 -0.98
N GLY A 639 -9.24 -44.84 -1.53
CA GLY A 639 -10.28 -45.10 -2.53
C GLY A 639 -11.70 -45.22 -1.96
N THR A 640 -12.68 -45.41 -2.85
CA THR A 640 -14.12 -45.36 -2.52
C THR A 640 -14.63 -46.52 -1.65
N GLU A 641 -13.79 -47.54 -1.38
CA GLU A 641 -14.14 -48.67 -0.50
C GLU A 641 -14.14 -48.29 1.00
N TYR A 642 -13.57 -47.13 1.38
CA TYR A 642 -13.43 -46.68 2.77
C TYR A 642 -14.20 -45.37 3.03
N PRO A 643 -15.53 -45.39 3.15
CA PRO A 643 -16.34 -44.17 3.24
C PRO A 643 -15.97 -43.26 4.41
N ALA A 644 -15.66 -43.81 5.59
CA ALA A 644 -15.23 -43.02 6.74
C ALA A 644 -13.91 -42.27 6.47
N ALA A 645 -12.90 -42.93 5.90
CA ALA A 645 -11.63 -42.31 5.55
C ALA A 645 -11.80 -41.24 4.46
N GLU A 646 -12.61 -41.54 3.43
CA GLU A 646 -12.88 -40.63 2.33
C GLU A 646 -13.69 -39.39 2.77
N ALA A 647 -14.62 -39.54 3.73
CA ALA A 647 -15.36 -38.43 4.29
C ALA A 647 -14.45 -37.45 5.03
N VAL A 648 -13.53 -37.97 5.85
CA VAL A 648 -12.58 -37.13 6.60
C VAL A 648 -11.53 -36.50 5.69
N LYS A 649 -11.02 -37.24 4.69
CA LYS A 649 -10.10 -36.71 3.68
C LYS A 649 -10.67 -35.56 2.87
N ASN A 650 -11.98 -35.58 2.59
CA ASN A 650 -12.66 -34.51 1.86
C ASN A 650 -13.17 -33.39 2.77
N ALA A 651 -13.00 -33.51 4.09
CA ALA A 651 -13.35 -32.46 5.03
C ALA A 651 -12.42 -31.26 4.87
N SER A 652 -12.99 -30.05 4.93
CA SER A 652 -12.24 -28.82 5.02
C SER A 652 -12.75 -27.98 6.18
N TYR A 653 -11.84 -27.59 7.05
CA TYR A 653 -12.11 -26.70 8.17
C TYR A 653 -11.00 -25.67 8.25
N ASN A 654 -11.39 -24.40 8.34
CA ASN A 654 -10.47 -23.25 8.34
C ASN A 654 -9.40 -23.34 7.23
N GLY A 655 -9.78 -23.75 6.01
CA GLY A 655 -8.87 -23.83 4.87
C GLY A 655 -7.85 -24.97 4.91
N PHE A 656 -7.88 -25.85 5.91
CA PHE A 656 -7.05 -27.05 5.99
C PHE A 656 -7.80 -28.28 5.45
N THR A 657 -7.11 -29.19 4.76
CA THR A 657 -7.68 -30.35 4.04
C THR A 657 -6.96 -31.67 4.33
N ASP A 658 -5.97 -31.65 5.24
CA ASP A 658 -5.11 -32.77 5.64
C ASP A 658 -5.63 -33.44 6.94
N TRP A 659 -6.96 -33.51 7.07
CA TRP A 659 -7.67 -34.09 8.20
C TRP A 659 -7.75 -35.63 8.10
N PHE A 660 -7.64 -36.34 9.23
CA PHE A 660 -7.65 -37.81 9.26
C PHE A 660 -8.49 -38.40 10.41
N LEU A 661 -8.75 -39.71 10.33
CA LEU A 661 -9.40 -40.48 11.40
C LEU A 661 -8.37 -40.81 12.50
N PRO A 662 -8.66 -40.53 13.78
CA PRO A 662 -7.74 -40.86 14.86
C PRO A 662 -7.53 -42.37 14.96
N SER A 663 -6.33 -42.83 15.27
CA SER A 663 -6.06 -44.22 15.62
C SER A 663 -6.80 -44.62 16.90
N LYS A 664 -6.88 -45.92 17.20
CA LYS A 664 -7.51 -46.41 18.43
C LYS A 664 -6.97 -45.71 19.67
N ASP A 665 -5.66 -45.52 19.77
CA ASP A 665 -5.05 -44.95 20.97
C ASP A 665 -5.16 -43.41 20.95
N GLU A 666 -5.17 -42.75 19.78
CA GLU A 666 -5.46 -41.31 19.65
C GLU A 666 -6.91 -40.99 20.03
N LEU A 667 -7.85 -41.83 19.62
CA LEU A 667 -9.27 -41.69 19.96
C LEU A 667 -9.49 -41.83 21.48
N ASN A 668 -8.69 -42.68 22.14
CA ASN A 668 -8.72 -42.79 23.60
C ASN A 668 -8.19 -41.53 24.29
N LEU A 669 -7.13 -40.93 23.77
CA LEU A 669 -6.64 -39.63 24.27
C LEU A 669 -7.71 -38.54 24.14
N MET A 670 -8.46 -38.53 23.03
CA MET A 670 -9.58 -37.61 22.88
C MET A 670 -10.65 -37.84 23.95
N TYR A 671 -10.98 -39.10 24.26
CA TYR A 671 -11.91 -39.42 25.35
C TYR A 671 -11.39 -38.93 26.71
N GLU A 672 -10.11 -39.13 27.02
CA GLU A 672 -9.50 -38.65 28.25
C GLU A 672 -9.57 -37.12 28.37
N GLN A 673 -9.41 -36.40 27.26
CA GLN A 673 -9.42 -34.94 27.19
C GLN A 673 -10.78 -34.32 26.80
N ARG A 674 -11.86 -35.12 26.77
CA ARG A 674 -13.20 -34.68 26.31
C ARG A 674 -13.76 -33.46 27.02
N GLY A 675 -13.32 -33.15 28.24
CA GLY A 675 -13.70 -31.93 28.96
C GLY A 675 -13.15 -30.64 28.33
N SER A 676 -12.08 -30.74 27.54
CA SER A 676 -11.39 -29.61 26.91
C SER A 676 -11.74 -29.45 25.43
N ILE A 677 -12.09 -30.53 24.73
CA ILE A 677 -12.28 -30.57 23.26
C ILE A 677 -13.67 -30.06 22.80
N GLY A 678 -14.59 -29.79 23.74
CA GLY A 678 -15.95 -29.33 23.45
C GLY A 678 -16.98 -30.48 23.39
N SER A 679 -18.13 -30.23 22.77
CA SER A 679 -19.23 -31.20 22.75
C SER A 679 -18.94 -32.37 21.79
N LEU A 680 -18.70 -33.54 22.38
CA LEU A 680 -18.72 -34.85 21.72
C LEU A 680 -20.05 -35.52 22.04
N SER A 681 -20.67 -36.20 21.06
CA SER A 681 -21.84 -37.02 21.34
C SER A 681 -21.50 -38.18 22.29
N SER A 682 -22.51 -38.75 22.93
CA SER A 682 -22.34 -39.96 23.75
C SER A 682 -22.17 -41.24 22.93
N ASP A 683 -22.25 -41.16 21.59
CA ASP A 683 -22.27 -42.31 20.69
C ASP A 683 -20.85 -42.85 20.45
N ALA A 684 -20.76 -43.90 19.62
CA ALA A 684 -19.49 -44.47 19.22
C ALA A 684 -18.86 -43.72 18.04
N TYR A 685 -17.54 -43.61 18.07
CA TYR A 685 -16.73 -43.03 17.01
C TYR A 685 -15.80 -44.08 16.43
N TRP A 686 -15.67 -44.11 15.10
CA TRP A 686 -14.68 -44.93 14.44
C TRP A 686 -13.26 -44.42 14.70
N SER A 687 -12.36 -45.35 14.98
CA SER A 687 -10.94 -45.14 14.81
C SER A 687 -10.48 -45.53 13.41
N SER A 688 -9.27 -45.15 13.02
CA SER A 688 -8.61 -45.61 11.80
C SER A 688 -7.97 -47.00 11.92
N SER A 689 -8.06 -47.64 13.09
CA SER A 689 -7.35 -48.89 13.39
C SER A 689 -8.22 -50.13 13.19
N GLU A 690 -7.67 -51.16 12.53
CA GLU A 690 -8.34 -52.45 12.38
C GLU A 690 -8.43 -53.24 13.71
N GLY A 691 -9.57 -53.90 13.92
CA GLY A 691 -9.97 -54.60 15.14
C GLY A 691 -9.32 -55.96 15.44
N GLY A 692 -8.41 -56.45 14.60
CA GLY A 692 -7.88 -57.81 14.70
C GLY A 692 -8.85 -58.90 14.18
N THR A 693 -8.59 -60.16 14.51
CA THR A 693 -9.14 -61.34 13.81
C THR A 693 -10.68 -61.38 13.80
N ASN A 694 -11.23 -61.38 12.59
CA ASN A 694 -12.65 -61.37 12.18
C ASN A 694 -13.24 -59.97 11.97
N ASP A 695 -12.85 -59.35 10.85
CA ASP A 695 -13.73 -58.52 10.01
C ASP A 695 -14.27 -57.21 10.61
N GLY A 696 -13.66 -56.70 11.68
CA GLY A 696 -14.11 -55.47 12.35
C GLY A 696 -13.05 -54.35 12.46
N ALA A 697 -13.49 -53.16 12.82
CA ALA A 697 -12.68 -51.98 13.12
C ALA A 697 -12.89 -51.51 14.57
N TRP A 698 -11.91 -50.84 15.15
CA TRP A 698 -12.03 -50.30 16.50
C TRP A 698 -12.91 -49.06 16.53
N GLU A 699 -13.84 -49.03 17.48
CA GLU A 699 -14.67 -47.88 17.85
C GLU A 699 -14.49 -47.52 19.32
N GLN A 700 -14.84 -46.28 19.68
CA GLN A 700 -14.87 -45.83 21.06
C GLN A 700 -16.16 -45.09 21.39
N PHE A 701 -16.81 -45.53 22.48
CA PHE A 701 -17.96 -44.86 23.06
C PHE A 701 -17.52 -43.74 24.00
N PHE A 702 -18.01 -42.52 23.78
CA PHE A 702 -17.65 -41.37 24.62
C PHE A 702 -18.52 -41.23 25.87
N ILE A 703 -19.60 -42.00 25.99
CA ILE A 703 -20.44 -42.06 27.20
C ILE A 703 -19.71 -42.67 28.39
N ASP A 704 -18.91 -43.71 28.17
CA ASP A 704 -18.26 -44.49 29.22
C ASP A 704 -16.78 -44.82 28.95
N GLY A 705 -16.28 -44.51 27.76
CA GLY A 705 -14.89 -44.75 27.34
C GLY A 705 -14.62 -46.14 26.80
N THR A 706 -15.65 -46.98 26.65
CA THR A 706 -15.47 -48.37 26.19
C THR A 706 -14.95 -48.40 24.74
N GLN A 707 -13.90 -49.19 24.50
CA GLN A 707 -13.39 -49.49 23.16
C GLN A 707 -13.79 -50.90 22.74
N ASN A 708 -14.43 -51.02 21.57
CA ASN A 708 -14.93 -52.28 21.03
C ASN A 708 -14.44 -52.50 19.60
N ASN A 709 -14.56 -53.74 19.12
CA ASN A 709 -14.38 -54.09 17.72
C ASN A 709 -15.75 -54.36 17.09
N HIS A 710 -16.10 -53.62 16.04
CA HIS A 710 -17.41 -53.69 15.39
C HIS A 710 -17.28 -53.91 13.87
N TYR A 711 -18.29 -54.53 13.26
CA TYR A 711 -18.33 -54.82 11.82
C TYR A 711 -18.13 -53.55 10.96
N LYS A 712 -17.23 -53.65 9.97
CA LYS A 712 -16.75 -52.52 9.15
C LYS A 712 -17.82 -51.86 8.28
N ASP A 713 -18.86 -52.60 7.91
CA ASP A 713 -20.00 -52.15 7.11
C ASP A 713 -21.11 -51.49 7.95
N TRP A 714 -20.89 -51.30 9.26
CA TRP A 714 -21.81 -50.56 10.13
C TRP A 714 -21.57 -49.05 10.07
N TYR A 715 -22.62 -48.25 10.27
CA TYR A 715 -22.54 -46.79 10.30
C TYR A 715 -22.21 -46.29 11.70
N ASN A 716 -21.10 -45.57 11.85
CA ASN A 716 -20.69 -44.96 13.11
C ASN A 716 -20.18 -43.54 12.90
N GLN A 717 -20.14 -42.74 13.96
CA GLN A 717 -19.66 -41.36 13.85
C GLN A 717 -18.15 -41.32 13.57
N VAL A 718 -17.69 -40.23 12.97
CA VAL A 718 -16.25 -39.99 12.77
C VAL A 718 -15.86 -38.64 13.37
N ARG A 719 -14.72 -38.52 14.03
CA ARG A 719 -14.22 -37.21 14.47
C ARG A 719 -12.93 -36.95 13.72
N VAL A 720 -12.84 -35.80 13.06
CA VAL A 720 -11.63 -35.46 12.32
C VAL A 720 -10.58 -34.91 13.27
N VAL A 721 -9.35 -35.34 13.07
CA VAL A 721 -8.17 -34.86 13.79
C VAL A 721 -7.08 -34.45 12.79
N ARG A 722 -6.15 -33.64 13.26
CA ARG A 722 -5.00 -33.19 12.48
C ARG A 722 -3.74 -33.19 13.33
N ALA A 723 -2.60 -33.43 12.70
CA ALA A 723 -1.28 -33.36 13.31
C ALA A 723 -0.53 -32.14 12.80
N PHE A 724 0.23 -31.47 13.66
CA PHE A 724 1.10 -30.35 13.27
C PHE A 724 2.41 -30.33 14.08
N ARG A 725 3.50 -29.78 13.53
CA ARG A 725 4.79 -29.60 14.25
C ARG A 725 4.82 -28.30 15.05
N THR A 726 4.97 -27.19 14.34
CA THR A 726 5.11 -25.82 14.87
C THR A 726 4.73 -24.79 13.82
N SER A 727 4.81 -25.14 12.53
CA SER A 727 4.30 -24.36 11.40
C SER A 727 2.87 -24.76 11.01
N SER A 728 2.23 -23.97 10.15
CA SER A 728 0.95 -24.31 9.51
C SER A 728 1.08 -25.14 8.24
N SER A 729 2.31 -25.46 7.82
CA SER A 729 2.55 -26.22 6.59
C SER A 729 1.85 -27.57 6.67
N PRO A 730 1.17 -28.02 5.60
CA PRO A 730 0.55 -29.33 5.59
C PRO A 730 1.62 -30.41 5.81
N LEU A 731 1.29 -31.36 6.68
CA LEU A 731 2.14 -32.53 6.88
C LEU A 731 1.88 -33.56 5.78
N CYS A 732 2.96 -34.17 5.32
CA CYS A 732 3.03 -35.16 4.26
C CYS A 732 3.64 -36.45 4.81
N PHE A 733 3.34 -37.60 4.19
CA PHE A 733 3.97 -38.88 4.53
C PHE A 733 4.44 -39.59 3.27
N ILE A 734 5.27 -40.62 3.47
CA ILE A 734 5.52 -41.63 2.46
C ILE A 734 4.97 -42.96 2.96
N TYR A 735 4.18 -43.63 2.12
CA TYR A 735 3.72 -44.98 2.39
C TYR A 735 4.15 -45.93 1.28
N TYR A 736 4.73 -47.05 1.68
CA TYR A 736 5.20 -48.09 0.78
C TYR A 736 4.16 -49.21 0.67
N HIS A 737 3.86 -49.62 -0.57
CA HIS A 737 2.90 -50.67 -0.87
C HIS A 737 3.61 -51.85 -1.54
N SER A 738 3.32 -53.07 -1.09
CA SER A 738 3.99 -54.31 -1.54
C SER A 738 3.75 -54.64 -3.02
N ASN A 739 2.67 -54.12 -3.58
CA ASN A 739 2.27 -54.20 -4.99
C ASN A 739 2.44 -55.59 -5.60
N THR A 740 1.53 -56.52 -5.32
CA THR A 740 1.55 -57.91 -5.84
C THR A 740 2.74 -58.75 -5.39
N ALA A 741 3.51 -58.34 -4.38
CA ALA A 741 4.50 -59.20 -3.74
C ALA A 741 3.84 -60.44 -3.11
N ASP A 742 4.53 -61.56 -3.18
CA ASP A 742 4.04 -62.85 -2.66
C ASP A 742 4.53 -63.08 -1.22
N SER A 743 5.56 -62.33 -0.80
CA SER A 743 6.19 -62.43 0.52
C SER A 743 6.99 -61.16 0.87
N GLY A 744 7.46 -61.10 2.13
CA GLY A 744 8.19 -59.95 2.69
C GLY A 744 7.28 -58.97 3.42
N THR A 745 7.87 -57.90 3.96
CA THR A 745 7.15 -56.82 4.65
C THR A 745 7.38 -55.50 3.94
N ILE A 746 6.39 -54.61 3.92
CA ILE A 746 6.59 -53.24 3.43
C ILE A 746 7.55 -52.48 4.35
N PRO A 747 8.46 -51.64 3.82
CA PRO A 747 9.19 -50.70 4.65
C PRO A 747 8.24 -49.77 5.39
N SER A 748 8.56 -49.48 6.65
CA SER A 748 7.81 -48.55 7.48
C SER A 748 8.47 -47.18 7.45
N ASP A 749 7.68 -46.14 7.20
CA ASP A 749 8.04 -44.75 7.40
C ASP A 749 6.93 -44.10 8.22
N THR A 750 7.25 -43.76 9.47
CA THR A 750 6.30 -43.19 10.44
C THR A 750 6.51 -41.69 10.61
N TYR A 751 7.45 -41.09 9.86
CA TYR A 751 7.78 -39.69 9.98
C TYR A 751 6.79 -38.83 9.16
N LEU A 752 6.24 -37.80 9.79
CA LEU A 752 5.46 -36.78 9.08
C LEU A 752 6.37 -35.64 8.66
N TYR A 753 6.44 -35.41 7.35
CA TYR A 753 7.28 -34.39 6.71
C TYR A 753 6.49 -33.09 6.54
N GLU A 754 7.12 -31.93 6.72
CA GLU A 754 6.50 -30.68 6.24
C GLU A 754 6.63 -30.59 4.71
N SER A 755 5.63 -30.05 4.02
CA SER A 755 5.74 -29.76 2.58
C SER A 755 6.96 -28.88 2.29
N GLY A 756 7.85 -29.35 1.43
CA GLY A 756 9.15 -28.74 1.09
C GLY A 756 10.35 -29.45 1.73
N GLU A 757 10.14 -30.40 2.65
CA GLU A 757 11.23 -31.18 3.23
C GLU A 757 11.84 -32.17 2.23
N THR A 758 13.12 -32.49 2.43
CA THR A 758 13.82 -33.50 1.62
C THR A 758 13.80 -34.84 2.36
N VAL A 759 13.44 -35.90 1.65
CA VAL A 759 13.27 -37.26 2.17
C VAL A 759 14.03 -38.28 1.31
N THR A 760 14.56 -39.31 1.96
CA THR A 760 15.27 -40.43 1.31
C THR A 760 14.32 -41.60 1.06
N ILE A 761 14.21 -42.05 -0.19
CA ILE A 761 13.37 -43.18 -0.58
C ILE A 761 13.93 -44.49 -0.03
N SER A 762 13.09 -45.27 0.63
CA SER A 762 13.47 -46.50 1.32
C SER A 762 13.98 -47.58 0.36
N THR A 763 14.88 -48.42 0.84
CA THR A 763 15.31 -49.63 0.13
C THR A 763 14.28 -50.75 0.29
N ASN A 764 14.50 -51.89 -0.36
CA ASN A 764 13.71 -53.10 -0.12
C ASN A 764 14.08 -53.77 1.23
N SER A 765 14.04 -53.01 2.31
CA SER A 765 14.52 -53.40 3.64
C SER A 765 13.70 -54.53 4.28
N GLY A 766 12.42 -54.65 3.91
CA GLY A 766 11.55 -55.74 4.34
C GLY A 766 11.60 -56.99 3.44
N ASN A 767 12.56 -57.06 2.51
CA ASN A 767 12.77 -58.21 1.62
C ASN A 767 11.50 -58.61 0.85
N LEU A 768 10.77 -57.62 0.31
CA LEU A 768 9.65 -57.90 -0.59
C LEU A 768 10.16 -58.76 -1.75
N ALA A 769 9.43 -59.84 -2.04
CA ALA A 769 9.74 -60.72 -3.15
C ALA A 769 8.48 -61.13 -3.91
N ARG A 770 8.62 -61.26 -5.23
CA ARG A 770 7.59 -61.69 -6.16
C ARG A 770 8.16 -62.76 -7.08
N SER A 771 7.54 -63.93 -7.14
CA SER A 771 8.03 -65.08 -7.88
C SER A 771 8.15 -64.77 -9.38
N GLY A 772 9.35 -64.91 -9.95
CA GLY A 772 9.63 -64.64 -11.36
C GLY A 772 9.99 -63.18 -11.71
N TYR A 773 10.07 -62.30 -10.71
CA TYR A 773 10.38 -60.88 -10.90
C TYR A 773 11.48 -60.38 -9.95
N LEU A 774 12.24 -59.37 -10.37
CA LEU A 774 13.18 -58.62 -9.54
C LEU A 774 12.54 -57.29 -9.07
N PHE A 775 12.80 -56.90 -7.83
CA PHE A 775 12.45 -55.58 -7.32
C PHE A 775 13.31 -54.50 -7.99
N ALA A 776 12.68 -53.55 -8.68
CA ALA A 776 13.31 -52.52 -9.51
C ALA A 776 13.11 -51.09 -8.97
N GLY A 777 12.77 -50.95 -7.68
CA GLY A 777 12.49 -49.67 -7.02
C GLY A 777 11.01 -49.45 -6.77
N TRP A 778 10.61 -48.17 -6.70
CA TRP A 778 9.25 -47.77 -6.35
C TRP A 778 8.58 -46.98 -7.48
N ASN A 779 7.26 -47.01 -7.54
CA ASN A 779 6.47 -46.24 -8.51
C ASN A 779 5.24 -45.62 -7.83
N THR A 780 4.80 -44.46 -8.29
CA THR A 780 3.58 -43.80 -7.76
C THR A 780 2.26 -44.45 -8.22
N GLN A 781 2.33 -45.42 -9.13
CA GLN A 781 1.18 -46.20 -9.60
C GLN A 781 1.49 -47.71 -9.54
N PRO A 782 0.49 -48.55 -9.20
CA PRO A 782 0.70 -50.00 -9.06
C PRO A 782 1.02 -50.70 -10.39
N ASP A 783 0.56 -50.15 -11.52
CA ASP A 783 0.81 -50.70 -12.86
C ASP A 783 2.16 -50.27 -13.46
N GLY A 784 2.92 -49.42 -12.75
CA GLY A 784 4.21 -48.90 -13.19
C GLY A 784 4.15 -47.71 -14.15
N SER A 785 2.96 -47.17 -14.44
CA SER A 785 2.78 -46.01 -15.33
C SER A 785 3.15 -44.65 -14.70
N GLY A 786 3.31 -44.61 -13.37
CA GLY A 786 3.65 -43.40 -12.63
C GLY A 786 5.15 -43.07 -12.64
N THR A 787 5.51 -42.09 -11.82
CA THR A 787 6.90 -41.67 -11.58
C THR A 787 7.67 -42.77 -10.85
N ASN A 788 8.85 -43.12 -11.39
CA ASN A 788 9.78 -44.09 -10.80
C ASN A 788 10.70 -43.42 -9.77
N TYR A 789 10.87 -44.08 -8.62
CA TYR A 789 11.78 -43.66 -7.56
C TYR A 789 12.83 -44.75 -7.30
N THR A 790 14.10 -44.35 -7.42
CA THR A 790 15.24 -45.23 -7.15
C THR A 790 15.43 -45.38 -5.64
N PRO A 791 15.63 -46.61 -5.12
CA PRO A 791 16.01 -46.81 -3.72
C PRO A 791 17.20 -45.94 -3.28
N SER A 792 17.15 -45.40 -2.06
CA SER A 792 18.17 -44.51 -1.48
C SER A 792 18.33 -43.14 -2.15
N SER A 793 17.52 -42.81 -3.17
CA SER A 793 17.51 -41.45 -3.74
C SER A 793 16.81 -40.46 -2.82
N THR A 794 17.14 -39.17 -2.92
CA THR A 794 16.47 -38.09 -2.18
C THR A 794 15.45 -37.36 -3.07
N VAL A 795 14.31 -36.97 -2.49
CA VAL A 795 13.26 -36.19 -3.14
C VAL A 795 12.76 -35.09 -2.20
N THR A 796 12.39 -33.93 -2.75
CA THR A 796 11.64 -32.91 -2.02
C THR A 796 10.15 -33.23 -2.06
N ILE A 797 9.53 -33.45 -0.90
CA ILE A 797 8.11 -33.82 -0.80
C ILE A 797 7.25 -32.57 -0.73
N SER A 798 6.27 -32.42 -1.63
CA SER A 798 5.30 -31.31 -1.62
C SER A 798 3.86 -31.78 -1.36
N ALA A 799 3.64 -33.09 -1.34
CA ALA A 799 2.40 -33.76 -1.01
C ALA A 799 2.72 -35.20 -0.61
N SER A 800 1.83 -35.84 0.16
CA SER A 800 1.97 -37.25 0.54
C SER A 800 2.14 -38.19 -0.66
N LEU A 801 3.02 -39.19 -0.54
CA LEU A 801 3.35 -40.13 -1.60
C LEU A 801 2.98 -41.57 -1.23
N ILE A 802 2.25 -42.24 -2.12
CA ILE A 802 2.06 -43.69 -2.08
C ILE A 802 2.99 -44.31 -3.12
N LEU A 803 3.88 -45.19 -2.66
CA LEU A 803 4.95 -45.79 -3.46
C LEU A 803 4.76 -47.31 -3.55
N TYR A 804 4.40 -47.79 -4.73
CA TYR A 804 4.20 -49.19 -5.07
C TYR A 804 5.51 -49.86 -5.48
N ALA A 805 5.80 -51.05 -4.95
CA ALA A 805 6.96 -51.83 -5.35
C ALA A 805 6.91 -52.12 -6.86
N ARG A 806 8.01 -51.86 -7.55
CA ARG A 806 8.14 -52.06 -9.01
C ARG A 806 8.82 -53.39 -9.29
N TRP A 807 8.25 -54.19 -10.20
CA TRP A 807 8.71 -55.54 -10.52
C TRP A 807 9.12 -55.65 -12.00
N ILE A 808 10.28 -56.23 -12.29
CA ILE A 808 10.75 -56.52 -13.67
C ILE A 808 10.97 -58.03 -13.86
N ILE A 809 10.67 -58.56 -15.04
CA ILE A 809 10.77 -60.00 -15.35
C ILE A 809 12.25 -60.41 -15.43
N TRP A 810 12.56 -61.61 -14.95
CA TRP A 810 13.91 -62.17 -14.94
C TRP A 810 14.36 -62.62 -16.35
N GLY A 811 15.47 -62.06 -16.90
CA GLY A 811 16.26 -62.67 -17.99
C GLY A 811 16.23 -62.10 -19.42
N ASP A 812 15.68 -60.91 -19.70
CA ASP A 812 15.55 -60.42 -21.09
C ASP A 812 16.78 -59.65 -21.65
N ASP A 813 17.05 -59.87 -22.94
CA ASP A 813 17.92 -59.03 -23.79
C ASP A 813 17.41 -57.58 -23.85
N TYR A 814 18.29 -56.62 -24.10
CA TYR A 814 17.92 -55.22 -24.31
C TYR A 814 18.06 -54.84 -25.79
N THR A 815 17.11 -54.10 -26.36
CA THR A 815 17.22 -53.59 -27.74
C THR A 815 17.45 -52.08 -27.72
N SER A 816 18.66 -51.66 -28.13
CA SER A 816 18.98 -50.27 -28.44
C SER A 816 18.36 -49.88 -29.78
N SER A 817 17.79 -48.68 -29.84
CA SER A 817 17.29 -48.10 -31.09
C SER A 817 18.41 -47.72 -32.07
N ASN A 818 19.65 -47.58 -31.61
CA ASN A 818 20.80 -47.14 -32.40
C ASN A 818 21.77 -48.27 -32.75
N ILE A 819 22.00 -49.21 -31.83
CA ILE A 819 23.01 -50.27 -31.99
C ILE A 819 22.45 -51.70 -31.95
N GLY A 820 21.12 -51.84 -31.87
CA GLY A 820 20.45 -53.14 -31.91
C GLY A 820 20.53 -53.89 -30.58
N THR A 821 20.58 -55.22 -30.65
CA THR A 821 20.45 -56.08 -29.46
C THR A 821 21.72 -56.06 -28.59
N LEU A 822 21.52 -55.90 -27.29
CA LEU A 822 22.49 -56.20 -26.26
C LEU A 822 22.03 -57.45 -25.49
N LYS A 823 22.89 -58.46 -25.45
CA LYS A 823 22.66 -59.73 -24.79
C LYS A 823 22.76 -59.63 -23.29
N TYR A 824 21.83 -60.27 -22.59
CA TYR A 824 21.89 -60.42 -21.15
C TYR A 824 23.10 -61.28 -20.74
N VAL A 825 23.91 -60.76 -19.83
CA VAL A 825 25.03 -61.47 -19.21
C VAL A 825 24.73 -61.56 -17.70
N PRO A 826 24.54 -62.77 -17.13
CA PRO A 826 24.20 -62.93 -15.73
C PRO A 826 25.36 -62.56 -14.80
N ALA A 827 25.06 -62.19 -13.55
CA ALA A 827 26.05 -62.15 -12.48
C ALA A 827 26.65 -63.54 -12.22
N GLY A 828 27.89 -63.62 -11.76
CA GLY A 828 28.54 -64.90 -11.46
C GLY A 828 30.01 -64.78 -11.12
N THR A 829 30.61 -65.92 -10.78
CA THR A 829 32.03 -66.02 -10.40
C THR A 829 32.74 -67.00 -11.32
N PHE A 830 33.93 -66.64 -11.79
CA PHE A 830 34.75 -67.50 -12.65
C PHE A 830 36.21 -67.50 -12.25
N GLN A 831 36.90 -68.60 -12.55
CA GLN A 831 38.35 -68.69 -12.47
C GLN A 831 38.95 -68.01 -13.70
N ARG A 832 39.85 -67.03 -13.50
CA ARG A 832 40.40 -66.21 -14.60
C ARG A 832 41.70 -66.76 -15.21
N ASP A 833 42.37 -67.69 -14.53
CA ASP A 833 43.62 -68.30 -15.01
C ASP A 833 43.85 -69.69 -14.38
N GLY A 834 45.04 -70.27 -14.54
CA GLY A 834 45.36 -71.61 -14.05
C GLY A 834 45.37 -71.79 -12.53
N ASP A 835 45.34 -70.72 -11.74
CA ASP A 835 45.34 -70.79 -10.27
C ASP A 835 43.91 -70.84 -9.71
N LEU A 836 43.62 -71.87 -8.90
CA LEU A 836 42.31 -72.08 -8.27
C LEU A 836 41.90 -70.95 -7.31
N GLY A 837 42.85 -70.16 -6.80
CA GLY A 837 42.58 -69.01 -5.94
C GLY A 837 42.21 -67.73 -6.69
N ASN A 838 42.47 -67.67 -8.00
CA ASN A 838 42.27 -66.49 -8.83
C ASN A 838 40.84 -66.45 -9.38
N LEU A 839 39.90 -66.09 -8.50
CA LEU A 839 38.48 -65.96 -8.81
C LEU A 839 38.11 -64.50 -9.11
N SER A 840 37.27 -64.29 -10.12
CA SER A 840 36.69 -62.98 -10.45
C SER A 840 35.17 -63.06 -10.38
N THR A 841 34.55 -62.13 -9.67
CA THR A 841 33.10 -62.06 -9.47
C THR A 841 32.53 -60.83 -10.15
N ILE A 842 31.52 -61.03 -10.99
CA ILE A 842 30.64 -60.00 -11.54
C ILE A 842 29.38 -59.99 -10.65
N SER A 843 29.21 -58.94 -9.86
CA SER A 843 28.18 -58.91 -8.81
C SER A 843 26.79 -58.53 -9.30
N GLN A 844 26.71 -57.82 -10.43
CA GLN A 844 25.45 -57.42 -11.05
C GLN A 844 25.40 -57.94 -12.49
N PRO A 845 24.23 -58.42 -12.96
CA PRO A 845 24.07 -58.72 -14.38
C PRO A 845 24.21 -57.44 -15.19
N PHE A 846 24.60 -57.58 -16.45
CA PHE A 846 24.72 -56.47 -17.38
C PHE A 846 24.26 -56.91 -18.77
N ARG A 847 24.16 -55.96 -19.70
CA ARG A 847 23.87 -56.21 -21.12
C ARG A 847 25.07 -55.84 -21.97
N MET A 848 25.45 -56.70 -22.91
CA MET A 848 26.58 -56.51 -23.81
C MET A 848 26.12 -56.49 -25.26
N SER A 849 26.59 -55.54 -26.08
CA SER A 849 26.23 -55.50 -27.50
C SER A 849 26.51 -56.84 -28.17
N GLN A 850 25.51 -57.32 -28.92
CA GLN A 850 25.53 -58.63 -29.57
C GLN A 850 26.74 -58.78 -30.51
N TYR A 851 27.13 -57.66 -31.11
CA TYR A 851 28.20 -57.51 -32.08
C TYR A 851 29.22 -56.47 -31.59
N GLU A 852 30.41 -56.49 -32.19
CA GLU A 852 31.30 -55.33 -32.22
C GLU A 852 30.55 -54.13 -32.82
N ILE A 853 30.93 -52.90 -32.45
CA ILE A 853 30.30 -51.71 -33.04
C ILE A 853 30.67 -51.62 -34.52
N SER A 854 29.67 -51.66 -35.41
CA SER A 854 29.92 -51.58 -36.85
C SER A 854 30.28 -50.17 -37.30
N ARG A 855 30.90 -50.04 -38.46
CA ARG A 855 31.21 -48.74 -39.09
C ARG A 855 29.96 -47.89 -39.29
N ALA A 856 28.85 -48.51 -39.70
CA ALA A 856 27.57 -47.82 -39.85
C ALA A 856 27.03 -47.29 -38.52
N GLN A 857 27.10 -48.07 -37.44
CA GLN A 857 26.67 -47.65 -36.11
C GLN A 857 27.56 -46.54 -35.55
N PHE A 858 28.88 -46.66 -35.73
CA PHE A 858 29.82 -45.64 -35.31
C PHE A 858 29.57 -44.30 -36.02
N LEU A 859 29.40 -44.33 -37.35
CA LEU A 859 29.07 -43.16 -38.15
C LEU A 859 27.76 -42.49 -37.68
N ALA A 860 26.73 -43.29 -37.37
CA ALA A 860 25.43 -42.78 -36.93
C ALA A 860 25.52 -42.00 -35.60
N VAL A 861 26.35 -42.45 -34.66
CA VAL A 861 26.50 -41.83 -33.33
C VAL A 861 27.55 -40.70 -33.33
N MET A 862 28.65 -40.88 -34.05
CA MET A 862 29.81 -39.98 -33.99
C MET A 862 29.87 -38.97 -35.14
N GLY A 863 29.08 -39.18 -36.20
CA GLY A 863 29.05 -38.34 -37.39
C GLY A 863 30.23 -38.54 -38.35
N THR A 864 31.25 -39.33 -37.98
CA THR A 864 32.45 -39.60 -38.78
C THR A 864 32.83 -41.08 -38.69
N ASP A 865 33.16 -41.72 -39.82
CA ASP A 865 33.75 -43.06 -39.88
C ASP A 865 35.28 -42.92 -40.16
N PRO A 866 36.15 -43.22 -39.18
CA PRO A 866 37.60 -43.15 -39.36
C PRO A 866 38.21 -44.38 -40.04
N SER A 867 37.40 -45.41 -40.30
CA SER A 867 37.88 -46.74 -40.70
C SER A 867 38.61 -46.74 -42.05
N SER A 868 39.70 -47.50 -42.14
CA SER A 868 40.37 -47.77 -43.40
C SER A 868 39.47 -48.55 -44.36
N THR A 869 39.25 -48.02 -45.56
CA THR A 869 38.52 -48.73 -46.63
C THR A 869 39.36 -49.79 -47.33
N ILE A 870 40.67 -49.86 -47.04
CA ILE A 870 41.59 -50.87 -47.60
C ILE A 870 41.43 -52.19 -46.85
N TYR A 871 41.25 -52.12 -45.53
CA TYR A 871 41.21 -53.29 -44.63
C TYR A 871 39.80 -53.61 -44.14
N SER A 872 38.79 -53.17 -44.89
CA SER A 872 37.37 -53.43 -44.61
C SER A 872 36.61 -53.70 -45.90
N THR A 873 35.71 -54.67 -45.84
CA THR A 873 34.85 -55.13 -46.93
C THR A 873 33.53 -54.37 -47.04
N GLY A 874 33.08 -53.67 -45.99
CA GLY A 874 31.81 -52.95 -46.02
C GLY A 874 31.51 -52.14 -44.75
N THR A 875 30.35 -51.49 -44.71
CA THR A 875 29.90 -50.68 -43.55
C THR A 875 29.36 -51.51 -42.38
N ASP A 876 29.08 -52.79 -42.62
CA ASP A 876 28.63 -53.75 -41.60
C ASP A 876 29.81 -54.40 -40.86
N ASP A 877 31.04 -54.16 -41.33
CA ASP A 877 32.26 -54.53 -40.65
C ASP A 877 32.43 -53.71 -39.36
N PRO A 878 33.21 -54.21 -38.38
CA PRO A 878 33.52 -53.46 -37.19
C PRO A 878 34.24 -52.14 -37.51
N VAL A 879 33.95 -51.10 -36.73
CA VAL A 879 34.71 -49.86 -36.79
C VAL A 879 36.15 -50.12 -36.36
N GLN A 880 37.10 -49.62 -37.14
CA GLN A 880 38.53 -49.65 -36.82
C GLN A 880 39.15 -48.27 -37.04
N MET A 881 40.46 -48.14 -36.80
CA MET A 881 41.16 -46.85 -36.75
C MET A 881 40.58 -45.90 -35.68
N VAL A 882 39.95 -46.49 -34.65
CA VAL A 882 39.48 -45.81 -33.44
C VAL A 882 40.43 -46.09 -32.29
N ASN A 883 40.78 -45.04 -31.56
CA ASN A 883 41.51 -45.18 -30.30
C ASN A 883 40.55 -45.28 -29.11
N TRP A 884 41.09 -45.49 -27.91
CA TRP A 884 40.30 -45.68 -26.70
C TRP A 884 39.44 -44.46 -26.35
N TYR A 885 39.93 -43.23 -26.61
CA TYR A 885 39.17 -42.00 -26.38
C TYR A 885 37.94 -41.91 -27.28
N HIS A 886 38.05 -42.30 -28.55
CA HIS A 886 36.91 -42.35 -29.48
C HIS A 886 35.83 -43.31 -28.97
N ALA A 887 36.21 -44.44 -28.37
CA ALA A 887 35.27 -45.40 -27.82
C ALA A 887 34.52 -44.84 -26.58
N LEU A 888 35.20 -44.10 -25.70
CA LEU A 888 34.53 -43.41 -24.58
C LEU A 888 33.53 -42.36 -25.06
N ALA A 889 33.94 -41.55 -26.05
CA ALA A 889 33.09 -40.52 -26.62
C ALA A 889 31.84 -41.14 -27.29
N PHE A 890 32.00 -42.26 -28.00
CA PHE A 890 30.88 -43.02 -28.55
C PHE A 890 29.92 -43.49 -27.46
N CYS A 891 30.43 -44.10 -26.39
CA CYS A 891 29.60 -44.59 -25.28
C CYS A 891 28.74 -43.48 -24.66
N ASN A 892 29.34 -42.32 -24.38
CA ASN A 892 28.62 -41.19 -23.82
C ASN A 892 27.64 -40.54 -24.81
N LYS A 893 28.02 -40.39 -26.08
CA LYS A 893 27.12 -39.84 -27.11
C LYS A 893 25.92 -40.75 -27.37
N LEU A 894 26.14 -42.06 -27.40
CA LEU A 894 25.07 -43.05 -27.49
C LEU A 894 24.14 -42.99 -26.26
N SER A 895 24.71 -42.84 -25.06
CA SER A 895 23.92 -42.64 -23.83
C SER A 895 23.03 -41.40 -23.92
N LEU A 896 23.58 -40.27 -24.35
CA LEU A 896 22.83 -39.03 -24.54
C LEU A 896 21.74 -39.16 -25.62
N ALA A 897 22.05 -39.82 -26.74
CA ALA A 897 21.08 -40.05 -27.82
C ALA A 897 19.87 -40.89 -27.36
N GLU A 898 20.07 -41.75 -26.36
CA GLU A 898 19.01 -42.57 -25.76
C GLU A 898 18.48 -42.02 -24.43
N SER A 899 18.79 -40.76 -24.09
CA SER A 899 18.34 -40.11 -22.84
C SER A 899 18.75 -40.86 -21.56
N LEU A 900 19.93 -41.47 -21.58
CA LEU A 900 20.56 -42.15 -20.46
C LEU A 900 21.63 -41.27 -19.81
N THR A 901 21.95 -41.56 -18.55
CA THR A 901 23.03 -40.89 -17.82
C THR A 901 24.40 -41.35 -18.37
N PRO A 902 25.24 -40.45 -18.89
CA PRO A 902 26.57 -40.80 -19.38
C PRO A 902 27.45 -41.40 -18.28
N VAL A 903 28.27 -42.39 -18.63
CA VAL A 903 29.16 -43.08 -17.68
C VAL A 903 30.45 -42.30 -17.46
N TYR A 904 31.03 -41.72 -18.52
CA TYR A 904 32.37 -41.11 -18.43
C TYR A 904 32.31 -39.61 -18.18
N THR A 905 33.22 -39.13 -17.33
CA THR A 905 33.51 -37.71 -17.16
C THR A 905 34.98 -37.45 -17.48
N VAL A 906 35.23 -36.49 -18.36
CA VAL A 906 36.57 -35.98 -18.69
C VAL A 906 36.58 -34.50 -18.36
N VAL A 907 37.56 -34.07 -17.56
CA VAL A 907 37.64 -32.67 -17.08
C VAL A 907 37.69 -31.72 -18.27
N GLY A 908 36.78 -30.74 -18.28
CA GLY A 908 36.71 -29.72 -19.33
C GLY A 908 36.01 -30.15 -20.62
N ILE A 909 35.50 -31.38 -20.71
CA ILE A 909 34.82 -31.89 -21.91
C ILE A 909 33.31 -31.97 -21.71
N ASN A 910 32.56 -31.41 -22.66
CA ASN A 910 31.11 -31.60 -22.75
C ASN A 910 30.78 -32.54 -23.92
N PHE A 911 30.43 -33.80 -23.62
CA PHE A 911 30.15 -34.82 -24.61
C PHE A 911 28.95 -34.52 -25.53
N ASN A 912 28.02 -33.65 -25.10
CA ASN A 912 26.87 -33.26 -25.92
C ASN A 912 27.29 -32.43 -27.13
N THR A 913 28.29 -31.56 -26.96
CA THR A 913 28.78 -30.64 -28.01
C THR A 913 30.11 -31.04 -28.63
N LEU A 914 30.80 -32.03 -28.05
CA LEU A 914 32.10 -32.52 -28.54
C LEU A 914 32.02 -33.00 -30.00
N SER A 915 32.86 -32.46 -30.87
CA SER A 915 33.03 -32.90 -32.25
C SER A 915 34.11 -33.99 -32.37
N PHE A 916 34.04 -34.81 -33.43
CA PHE A 916 34.99 -35.90 -33.64
C PHE A 916 36.45 -35.40 -33.71
N SER A 917 36.71 -34.27 -34.35
CA SER A 917 38.05 -33.70 -34.50
C SER A 917 38.67 -33.14 -33.21
N GLU A 918 37.88 -32.96 -32.16
CA GLU A 918 38.36 -32.50 -30.84
C GLU A 918 38.82 -33.67 -29.94
N ILE A 919 38.58 -34.92 -30.37
CA ILE A 919 39.02 -36.10 -29.64
C ILE A 919 40.53 -36.30 -29.91
N PRO A 920 41.38 -36.42 -28.88
CA PRO A 920 42.82 -36.52 -29.08
C PRO A 920 43.24 -37.74 -29.91
N THR A 921 44.26 -37.57 -30.75
CA THR A 921 44.94 -38.66 -31.49
C THR A 921 46.38 -38.87 -30.99
N SER A 922 46.72 -38.26 -29.86
CA SER A 922 47.99 -38.37 -29.15
C SER A 922 47.72 -38.42 -27.64
N ASN A 923 48.75 -38.68 -26.83
CA ASN A 923 48.62 -38.70 -25.37
C ASN A 923 47.98 -37.41 -24.82
N ASP A 924 46.96 -37.55 -23.97
CA ASP A 924 46.24 -36.43 -23.36
C ASP A 924 45.90 -36.74 -21.90
N ALA A 925 46.45 -35.96 -20.98
CA ALA A 925 46.35 -36.23 -19.55
C ALA A 925 44.91 -36.12 -19.00
N SER A 926 44.04 -35.32 -19.63
CA SER A 926 42.65 -35.17 -19.17
C SER A 926 41.84 -36.40 -19.56
N TRP A 927 42.03 -36.88 -20.78
CA TRP A 927 41.37 -38.09 -21.28
C TRP A 927 41.92 -39.37 -20.63
N ASP A 928 43.22 -39.40 -20.29
CA ASP A 928 43.83 -40.47 -19.49
C ASP A 928 43.19 -40.60 -18.10
N ALA A 929 42.84 -39.44 -17.52
CA ALA A 929 42.21 -39.31 -16.20
C ALA A 929 40.67 -39.36 -16.26
N ALA A 930 40.08 -39.90 -17.33
CA ALA A 930 38.64 -40.11 -17.42
C ALA A 930 38.12 -40.90 -16.20
N VAL A 931 37.02 -40.44 -15.62
CA VAL A 931 36.36 -41.10 -14.48
C VAL A 931 35.08 -41.76 -14.96
N ALA A 932 34.84 -43.01 -14.54
CA ALA A 932 33.61 -43.73 -14.82
C ALA A 932 32.67 -43.73 -13.60
N ASP A 933 31.44 -43.26 -13.78
CA ASP A 933 30.33 -43.46 -12.84
C ASP A 933 29.70 -44.84 -13.08
N TRP A 934 30.07 -45.79 -12.24
CA TRP A 934 29.61 -47.17 -12.36
C TRP A 934 28.17 -47.40 -11.87
N GLY A 935 27.54 -46.38 -11.28
CA GLY A 935 26.11 -46.39 -10.96
C GLY A 935 25.22 -45.84 -12.08
N ALA A 936 25.81 -45.22 -13.11
CA ALA A 936 25.06 -44.67 -14.24
C ALA A 936 24.46 -45.78 -15.13
N ASN A 937 23.32 -45.48 -15.76
CA ASN A 937 22.56 -46.43 -16.58
C ASN A 937 22.89 -46.40 -18.08
N GLY A 938 23.87 -45.59 -18.48
CA GLY A 938 24.35 -45.43 -19.85
C GLY A 938 25.30 -46.54 -20.33
N TYR A 939 25.79 -46.37 -21.55
CA TYR A 939 26.72 -47.26 -22.22
C TYR A 939 28.17 -46.99 -21.82
N ARG A 940 28.99 -48.04 -21.83
CA ARG A 940 30.42 -48.00 -21.50
C ARG A 940 31.18 -49.14 -22.16
N LEU A 941 32.50 -49.06 -22.16
CA LEU A 941 33.36 -50.22 -22.42
C LEU A 941 33.20 -51.26 -21.29
N PRO A 942 33.30 -52.56 -21.61
CA PRO A 942 33.38 -53.60 -20.58
C PRO A 942 34.69 -53.49 -19.80
N SER A 943 34.64 -53.82 -18.50
CA SER A 943 35.87 -54.18 -17.82
C SER A 943 36.44 -55.47 -18.44
N GLU A 944 37.74 -55.69 -18.28
CA GLU A 944 38.38 -56.89 -18.81
C GLU A 944 37.80 -58.18 -18.20
N MET A 945 37.34 -58.11 -16.94
CA MET A 945 36.67 -59.23 -16.27
C MET A 945 35.25 -59.45 -16.78
N GLU A 946 34.49 -58.39 -17.05
CA GLU A 946 33.16 -58.49 -17.67
C GLU A 946 33.27 -59.07 -19.09
N TRP A 947 34.26 -58.62 -19.86
CA TRP A 947 34.54 -59.14 -21.19
C TRP A 947 34.87 -60.63 -21.14
N MET A 948 35.79 -61.03 -20.24
CA MET A 948 36.17 -62.43 -20.11
C MET A 948 35.00 -63.31 -19.65
N TRP A 949 34.18 -62.82 -18.72
CA TRP A 949 32.98 -63.54 -18.26
C TRP A 949 31.98 -63.78 -19.38
N ALA A 950 31.73 -62.76 -20.20
CA ALA A 950 30.89 -62.87 -21.38
C ALA A 950 31.52 -63.81 -22.43
N ALA A 951 32.83 -63.73 -22.66
CA ALA A 951 33.53 -64.52 -23.66
C ALA A 951 33.53 -66.03 -23.38
N ILE A 952 33.62 -66.42 -22.12
CA ILE A 952 33.53 -67.84 -21.73
C ILE A 952 32.10 -68.39 -21.76
N GLY A 953 31.10 -67.53 -22.00
CA GLY A 953 29.69 -67.88 -22.17
C GLY A 953 28.83 -67.68 -20.92
N ALA A 954 29.41 -67.13 -19.83
CA ALA A 954 28.82 -67.09 -18.48
C ALA A 954 28.24 -68.45 -18.00
N ASP A 955 27.80 -68.56 -16.75
CA ASP A 955 27.16 -69.79 -16.24
C ASP A 955 25.63 -69.63 -16.24
N ILE A 956 25.03 -69.70 -17.42
CA ILE A 956 23.57 -69.65 -17.59
C ILE A 956 22.89 -70.99 -17.21
N ILE A 957 23.65 -72.09 -17.16
CA ILE A 957 23.14 -73.44 -16.92
C ILE A 957 23.06 -73.71 -15.41
N ASN A 958 23.99 -73.18 -14.61
CA ASN A 958 24.00 -73.28 -13.15
C ASN A 958 24.23 -71.90 -12.50
N PRO A 959 23.21 -71.02 -12.48
CA PRO A 959 23.34 -69.70 -11.85
C PRO A 959 23.84 -69.80 -10.41
N GLY A 960 24.95 -69.11 -10.10
CA GLY A 960 25.57 -69.08 -8.78
C GLY A 960 26.68 -70.12 -8.53
N ALA A 961 26.96 -71.02 -9.48
CA ALA A 961 28.15 -71.87 -9.44
C ALA A 961 29.41 -71.09 -9.88
N ILE A 962 30.58 -71.50 -9.39
CA ILE A 962 31.86 -70.94 -9.84
C ILE A 962 32.26 -71.66 -11.14
N ASN A 963 32.43 -70.91 -12.22
CA ASN A 963 32.94 -71.46 -13.48
C ASN A 963 34.47 -71.64 -13.40
N THR A 964 34.93 -72.87 -13.13
CA THR A 964 36.36 -73.17 -12.93
C THR A 964 37.11 -73.59 -14.20
N ILE A 965 36.42 -73.75 -15.33
CA ILE A 965 37.02 -74.29 -16.57
C ILE A 965 37.01 -73.31 -17.73
N GLY A 966 36.18 -72.27 -17.69
CA GLY A 966 35.96 -71.37 -18.82
C GLY A 966 37.22 -70.65 -19.31
N TYR A 967 38.19 -70.33 -18.44
CA TYR A 967 39.45 -69.71 -18.85
C TYR A 967 40.30 -70.58 -19.79
N THR A 968 40.06 -71.90 -19.82
CA THR A 968 40.77 -72.84 -20.71
C THR A 968 40.19 -72.91 -22.12
N LYS A 969 39.06 -72.23 -22.38
CA LYS A 969 38.46 -72.18 -23.72
C LYS A 969 39.46 -71.58 -24.70
N LEU A 970 39.70 -72.28 -25.81
CA LEU A 970 40.59 -71.81 -26.86
C LEU A 970 40.02 -70.62 -27.64
N PHE A 971 38.70 -70.42 -27.63
CA PHE A 971 38.00 -69.29 -28.26
C PHE A 971 36.55 -69.24 -27.74
N ALA A 972 35.85 -68.13 -27.99
CA ALA A 972 34.48 -67.91 -27.56
C ALA A 972 33.46 -68.65 -28.46
N GLY A 973 33.37 -69.97 -28.30
CA GLY A 973 32.48 -70.83 -29.08
C GLY A 973 31.56 -71.72 -28.25
N SER A 974 30.49 -72.20 -28.90
CA SER A 974 29.30 -72.84 -28.29
C SER A 974 29.03 -74.30 -28.69
N ASN A 975 29.71 -74.85 -29.70
CA ASN A 975 29.42 -76.17 -30.28
C ASN A 975 30.45 -77.26 -29.89
N GLY A 976 31.45 -76.93 -29.07
CA GLY A 976 32.48 -77.86 -28.60
C GLY A 976 33.38 -78.45 -29.68
N SER A 977 33.32 -77.97 -30.95
CA SER A 977 34.06 -78.52 -32.09
C SER A 977 35.57 -78.25 -32.03
N ASN A 978 35.99 -77.29 -31.21
CA ASN A 978 37.35 -76.74 -31.16
C ASN A 978 37.88 -76.24 -32.52
N ASN A 979 37.01 -76.02 -33.51
CA ASN A 979 37.38 -75.41 -34.79
C ASN A 979 37.18 -73.89 -34.75
N ILE A 980 38.28 -73.14 -34.62
CA ILE A 980 38.25 -71.68 -34.54
C ILE A 980 37.64 -71.01 -35.78
N SER A 981 37.75 -71.63 -36.96
CA SER A 981 37.19 -71.08 -38.21
C SER A 981 35.67 -70.98 -38.21
N ASP A 982 34.97 -71.68 -37.30
CA ASP A 982 33.52 -71.58 -37.12
C ASP A 982 33.13 -70.26 -36.42
N TYR A 983 34.04 -69.67 -35.65
CA TYR A 983 33.78 -68.59 -34.68
C TYR A 983 34.52 -67.29 -34.97
N ALA A 984 35.67 -67.35 -35.64
CA ALA A 984 36.56 -66.22 -35.78
C ALA A 984 36.98 -65.93 -37.23
N TRP A 985 37.19 -64.65 -37.52
CA TRP A 985 37.98 -64.17 -38.65
C TRP A 985 39.40 -63.87 -38.17
N TYR A 986 40.39 -64.56 -38.72
CA TYR A 986 41.80 -64.48 -38.32
C TYR A 986 42.69 -64.70 -39.56
N ASP A 987 44.01 -64.64 -39.43
CA ASP A 987 44.95 -64.57 -40.57
C ASP A 987 44.67 -65.60 -41.70
N ALA A 988 44.34 -66.84 -41.32
CA ALA A 988 44.18 -67.94 -42.25
C ALA A 988 42.86 -67.89 -43.04
N ASN A 989 41.85 -67.13 -42.60
CA ASN A 989 40.52 -67.13 -43.21
C ASN A 989 39.91 -65.74 -43.46
N SER A 990 40.51 -64.65 -42.99
CA SER A 990 40.02 -63.26 -43.16
C SER A 990 40.29 -62.66 -44.54
N GLY A 991 41.23 -63.26 -45.31
CA GLY A 991 41.67 -62.68 -46.57
C GLY A 991 42.39 -61.34 -46.43
N GLY A 992 42.85 -60.98 -45.22
CA GLY A 992 43.58 -59.74 -44.96
C GLY A 992 42.69 -58.51 -44.72
N THR A 993 41.44 -58.70 -44.32
CA THR A 993 40.48 -57.61 -44.07
C THR A 993 39.52 -57.95 -42.92
N THR A 994 38.94 -56.93 -42.30
CA THR A 994 37.74 -57.08 -41.45
C THR A 994 36.53 -57.57 -42.24
N HIS A 995 35.55 -58.15 -41.55
CA HIS A 995 34.34 -58.72 -42.15
C HIS A 995 33.07 -58.30 -41.42
N PRO A 996 31.88 -58.42 -42.06
CA PRO A 996 30.62 -58.04 -41.44
C PRO A 996 30.42 -58.75 -40.11
N VAL A 997 30.08 -57.98 -39.07
CA VAL A 997 29.83 -58.52 -37.74
C VAL A 997 28.70 -59.55 -37.78
N GLY A 998 28.81 -60.60 -36.98
CA GLY A 998 27.81 -61.67 -36.91
C GLY A 998 27.86 -62.69 -38.03
N SER A 999 28.87 -62.67 -38.89
CA SER A 999 29.03 -63.60 -40.02
C SER A 999 29.59 -64.97 -39.63
N LYS A 1000 30.05 -65.13 -38.39
CA LYS A 1000 30.46 -66.40 -37.76
C LYS A 1000 29.44 -66.91 -36.75
N LEU A 1001 29.70 -68.05 -36.11
CA LEU A 1001 28.83 -68.56 -35.04
C LEU A 1001 29.03 -67.77 -33.74
N ALA A 1002 27.96 -67.65 -32.95
CA ALA A 1002 28.01 -67.02 -31.64
C ALA A 1002 28.45 -67.97 -30.51
N ASN A 1003 28.90 -67.41 -29.39
CA ASN A 1003 29.08 -68.15 -28.15
C ASN A 1003 27.73 -68.49 -27.47
N GLU A 1004 27.76 -69.06 -26.27
CA GLU A 1004 26.58 -69.53 -25.53
C GLU A 1004 25.56 -68.44 -25.17
N LEU A 1005 25.99 -67.17 -25.15
CA LEU A 1005 25.13 -66.01 -24.87
C LEU A 1005 24.53 -65.41 -26.14
N GLY A 1006 24.91 -65.91 -27.31
CA GLY A 1006 24.55 -65.31 -28.58
C GLY A 1006 25.37 -64.07 -28.92
N LEU A 1007 26.57 -63.94 -28.36
CA LEU A 1007 27.56 -62.91 -28.71
C LEU A 1007 28.44 -63.40 -29.86
N TYR A 1008 28.67 -62.54 -30.84
CA TYR A 1008 29.44 -62.83 -32.05
C TYR A 1008 30.77 -62.08 -32.06
N ASP A 1009 31.74 -62.61 -32.79
CA ASP A 1009 33.05 -62.00 -33.05
C ASP A 1009 33.87 -61.70 -31.78
N ILE A 1010 33.52 -62.31 -30.65
CA ILE A 1010 34.32 -62.23 -29.41
C ILE A 1010 35.73 -62.82 -29.61
N SER A 1011 35.89 -63.69 -30.61
CA SER A 1011 37.19 -64.20 -31.07
C SER A 1011 37.40 -63.80 -32.53
N GLY A 1012 38.50 -63.12 -32.85
CA GLY A 1012 38.85 -62.66 -34.20
C GLY A 1012 38.11 -61.40 -34.63
N ASN A 1013 38.13 -61.12 -35.93
CA ASN A 1013 37.72 -59.86 -36.56
C ASN A 1013 38.58 -58.68 -36.11
N ILE A 1014 38.32 -58.05 -34.97
CA ILE A 1014 39.17 -56.98 -34.43
C ILE A 1014 39.43 -57.14 -32.93
N TRP A 1015 40.54 -56.58 -32.46
CA TRP A 1015 40.75 -56.41 -31.03
C TRP A 1015 39.69 -55.47 -30.47
N GLU A 1016 39.19 -55.78 -29.27
CA GLU A 1016 38.19 -54.96 -28.60
C GLU A 1016 38.81 -54.22 -27.41
N TRP A 1017 38.65 -52.89 -27.40
CA TRP A 1017 39.07 -52.06 -26.27
C TRP A 1017 38.28 -52.41 -24.99
N ASN A 1018 39.00 -52.53 -23.88
CA ASN A 1018 38.44 -52.59 -22.53
C ASN A 1018 38.70 -51.30 -21.76
N TRP A 1019 37.95 -51.12 -20.66
CA TRP A 1019 38.17 -50.00 -19.75
C TRP A 1019 39.56 -50.03 -19.10
N ASP A 1020 40.01 -51.21 -18.69
CA ASP A 1020 41.17 -51.42 -17.81
C ASP A 1020 42.49 -50.92 -18.41
N TRP A 1021 43.36 -50.36 -17.56
CA TRP A 1021 44.79 -50.25 -17.87
C TRP A 1021 45.39 -51.66 -17.95
N TYR A 1022 46.28 -51.89 -18.92
CA TYR A 1022 46.92 -53.19 -19.05
C TYR A 1022 47.90 -53.42 -17.89
N ASP A 1023 47.60 -54.41 -17.06
CA ASP A 1023 48.42 -54.79 -15.91
C ASP A 1023 48.34 -56.30 -15.62
N VAL A 1024 49.24 -56.77 -14.76
CA VAL A 1024 49.16 -58.10 -14.15
C VAL A 1024 47.96 -58.12 -13.21
N HIS A 1025 47.07 -59.09 -13.38
CA HIS A 1025 45.92 -59.24 -12.49
C HIS A 1025 46.38 -59.58 -11.07
N PRO A 1026 45.82 -58.95 -10.02
CA PRO A 1026 46.14 -59.29 -8.64
C PRO A 1026 45.84 -60.77 -8.35
N ALA A 1027 46.60 -61.40 -7.46
CA ALA A 1027 46.30 -62.75 -6.99
C ALA A 1027 45.08 -62.75 -6.04
N GLY A 1028 44.34 -63.87 -6.00
CA GLY A 1028 43.20 -64.06 -5.10
C GLY A 1028 41.84 -63.65 -5.70
N SER A 1029 40.83 -63.49 -4.85
CA SER A 1029 39.47 -63.15 -5.30
C SER A 1029 39.31 -61.67 -5.62
N LEU A 1030 38.71 -61.38 -6.77
CA LEU A 1030 38.38 -60.06 -7.27
C LEU A 1030 36.86 -59.91 -7.40
N MET A 1031 36.33 -58.73 -7.07
CA MET A 1031 34.92 -58.40 -7.20
C MET A 1031 34.79 -57.12 -8.01
N ASP A 1032 34.04 -57.17 -9.12
CA ASP A 1032 33.83 -56.07 -10.06
C ASP A 1032 35.12 -55.31 -10.40
N TYR A 1033 36.20 -56.06 -10.63
CA TYR A 1033 37.52 -55.49 -10.88
C TYR A 1033 37.57 -54.79 -12.23
N ARG A 1034 38.16 -53.58 -12.23
CA ARG A 1034 38.15 -52.60 -13.33
C ARG A 1034 39.57 -52.09 -13.65
N GLY A 1035 40.57 -52.90 -13.34
CA GLY A 1035 41.99 -52.56 -13.54
C GLY A 1035 42.57 -51.72 -12.41
N THR A 1036 43.86 -51.38 -12.52
CA THR A 1036 44.54 -50.45 -11.62
C THR A 1036 44.08 -49.01 -11.86
N GLU A 1037 44.09 -48.16 -10.83
CA GLU A 1037 43.54 -46.79 -10.92
C GLU A 1037 44.30 -45.90 -11.91
N SER A 1038 45.60 -46.13 -12.12
CA SER A 1038 46.38 -45.42 -13.14
C SER A 1038 47.65 -46.18 -13.54
N ASN A 1039 47.82 -46.47 -14.84
CA ASN A 1039 49.06 -46.99 -15.41
C ASN A 1039 49.27 -46.49 -16.86
N ALA A 1040 49.25 -45.16 -17.04
CA ALA A 1040 49.25 -44.52 -18.36
C ALA A 1040 50.43 -44.89 -19.29
N GLY A 1041 51.54 -45.42 -18.73
CA GLY A 1041 52.68 -45.91 -19.51
C GLY A 1041 52.57 -47.37 -20.00
N ALA A 1042 51.53 -48.10 -19.60
CA ALA A 1042 51.32 -49.50 -19.96
C ALA A 1042 50.33 -49.69 -21.13
N GLY A 1043 49.55 -48.67 -21.51
CA GLY A 1043 48.48 -48.77 -22.49
C GLY A 1043 47.19 -49.41 -21.93
N ARG A 1044 46.10 -49.35 -22.70
CA ARG A 1044 44.80 -49.93 -22.34
C ARG A 1044 44.70 -51.37 -22.83
N ALA A 1045 43.98 -52.20 -22.09
CA ALA A 1045 43.81 -53.61 -22.43
C ALA A 1045 42.94 -53.79 -23.69
N GLY A 1046 43.35 -54.74 -24.54
CA GLY A 1046 42.60 -55.21 -25.70
C GLY A 1046 42.39 -56.72 -25.63
N ARG A 1047 41.21 -57.19 -26.05
CA ARG A 1047 40.80 -58.61 -25.99
C ARG A 1047 40.18 -59.11 -27.30
N GLY A 1048 40.19 -60.42 -27.52
CA GLY A 1048 39.49 -61.07 -28.64
C GLY A 1048 40.34 -61.46 -29.85
N GLY A 1049 41.52 -60.88 -30.04
CA GLY A 1049 42.35 -61.11 -31.23
C GLY A 1049 41.82 -60.36 -32.46
N ASN A 1050 42.35 -60.60 -33.65
CA ASN A 1050 41.94 -59.86 -34.85
C ASN A 1050 42.18 -60.65 -36.15
N TRP A 1051 41.80 -60.06 -37.28
CA TRP A 1051 41.85 -60.63 -38.63
C TRP A 1051 43.25 -60.90 -39.20
N ASP A 1052 44.32 -60.27 -38.70
CA ASP A 1052 45.68 -60.29 -39.30
C ASP A 1052 46.67 -61.24 -38.59
N TYR A 1053 46.26 -61.87 -37.51
CA TYR A 1053 47.13 -62.74 -36.69
C TYR A 1053 46.58 -64.15 -36.54
N ASP A 1054 47.46 -65.06 -36.10
CA ASP A 1054 47.12 -66.47 -35.97
C ASP A 1054 46.09 -66.77 -34.85
N SER A 1055 45.49 -67.95 -34.93
CA SER A 1055 44.44 -68.39 -34.02
C SER A 1055 44.77 -68.32 -32.52
N SER A 1056 46.04 -68.31 -32.11
CA SER A 1056 46.43 -68.30 -30.70
C SER A 1056 46.08 -67.00 -29.98
N ILE A 1057 46.07 -65.87 -30.69
CA ILE A 1057 45.73 -64.57 -30.10
C ILE A 1057 44.22 -64.34 -29.96
N CYS A 1058 43.40 -65.19 -30.60
CA CYS A 1058 41.95 -65.12 -30.54
C CYS A 1058 41.36 -65.84 -29.31
N ALA A 1059 42.22 -66.41 -28.46
CA ALA A 1059 41.80 -67.14 -27.29
C ALA A 1059 41.18 -66.22 -26.24
N VAL A 1060 40.18 -66.72 -25.50
CA VAL A 1060 39.51 -65.94 -24.45
C VAL A 1060 40.48 -65.50 -23.35
N ALA A 1061 41.61 -66.20 -23.17
CA ALA A 1061 42.66 -65.85 -22.23
C ALA A 1061 43.76 -64.94 -22.82
N ALA A 1062 43.81 -64.73 -24.14
CA ALA A 1062 44.83 -63.92 -24.80
C ALA A 1062 44.55 -62.42 -24.63
N ARG A 1063 45.51 -61.69 -24.06
CA ARG A 1063 45.42 -60.26 -23.75
C ARG A 1063 46.53 -59.55 -24.49
N ASP A 1064 46.23 -58.37 -25.01
CA ASP A 1064 47.25 -57.46 -25.54
C ASP A 1064 47.00 -56.03 -25.05
N ARG A 1065 47.88 -55.10 -25.40
CA ARG A 1065 47.79 -53.69 -25.04
C ARG A 1065 48.13 -52.79 -26.21
N ALA A 1066 47.48 -51.64 -26.24
CA ALA A 1066 47.86 -50.56 -27.11
C ALA A 1066 47.78 -49.24 -26.35
N ASP A 1067 48.59 -48.26 -26.77
CA ASP A 1067 48.48 -46.90 -26.24
C ASP A 1067 47.05 -46.39 -26.51
N GLN A 1068 46.46 -45.73 -25.53
CA GLN A 1068 45.07 -45.27 -25.53
C GLN A 1068 44.74 -44.29 -26.66
N TYR A 1069 45.76 -43.66 -27.26
CA TYR A 1069 45.63 -42.78 -28.42
C TYR A 1069 45.93 -43.47 -29.77
N TYR A 1070 46.38 -44.73 -29.74
CA TYR A 1070 46.78 -45.50 -30.91
C TYR A 1070 45.57 -45.87 -31.78
N GLN A 1071 45.70 -45.63 -33.09
CA GLN A 1071 44.68 -45.95 -34.10
C GLN A 1071 45.27 -47.01 -35.03
N ASN A 1072 44.57 -48.14 -35.17
CA ASN A 1072 45.02 -49.28 -35.97
C ASN A 1072 43.82 -49.91 -36.70
N ASP A 1073 44.06 -50.50 -37.88
CA ASP A 1073 43.06 -51.17 -38.73
C ASP A 1073 42.59 -52.55 -38.20
N SER A 1074 43.14 -52.99 -37.07
CA SER A 1074 42.82 -54.25 -36.39
C SER A 1074 42.25 -54.07 -34.98
N ILE A 1075 41.91 -52.85 -34.56
CA ILE A 1075 41.32 -52.56 -33.24
C ILE A 1075 40.06 -51.69 -33.32
N GLY A 1076 39.05 -52.08 -32.55
CA GLY A 1076 37.80 -51.37 -32.32
C GLY A 1076 37.24 -51.73 -30.95
N PHE A 1077 35.93 -51.88 -30.79
CA PHE A 1077 35.32 -52.11 -29.48
C PHE A 1077 33.87 -52.62 -29.54
N ARG A 1078 33.39 -53.09 -28.39
CA ARG A 1078 31.98 -53.34 -28.09
C ARG A 1078 31.56 -52.62 -26.81
N VAL A 1079 30.26 -52.55 -26.56
CA VAL A 1079 29.73 -51.79 -25.41
C VAL A 1079 28.90 -52.65 -24.47
N VAL A 1080 28.84 -52.23 -23.21
CA VAL A 1080 27.98 -52.80 -22.17
C VAL A 1080 27.19 -51.71 -21.46
N ARG A 1081 26.12 -52.11 -20.76
CA ARG A 1081 25.36 -51.27 -19.83
C ARG A 1081 24.71 -52.12 -18.73
N PRO A 1082 24.29 -51.54 -17.59
CA PRO A 1082 23.61 -52.28 -16.52
C PRO A 1082 22.39 -53.07 -16.98
#